data_AF-A0A9R0E4J2-F1
#
_entry.id   AF-A0A9R0E4J2-F1
#
_cell.length_a   1.000
_cell.length_b   1.000
_cell.length_c   1.000
_cell.angle_alpha   90.00
_cell.angle_beta   90.00
_cell.angle_gamma   90.00
#
_symmetry.space_group_name_H-M   'P 1'
#
loop_
_entity.id
_entity.type
_entity.pdbx_description
1 polymer ?
#
loop_
_entity_poly.entity_id
_entity_poly.type
_entity_poly.pdbx_seq_one_letter_code
_entity_poly.pdbx_strand_id
1 'polypeptide(L)'
;MEHTEFRVKAKEMVDYIADYLENIRDRRVYPSVQPGYLHKLLPKEAPQTPEKWDEIFKDVDEHIMPGLVHWQSPHMHAYFPALTSYPSIMGEMLSSALNVLCFTWASSPAGTELETIAMNWLGKLLGLPDCFLNEKNDSPGGGVIQTTASEATLVSLLAARTRALMELSKLNPEVQSAELLGHLICYCSDQAHSSVEKAGLIGLVRMRYIESDEHQSMRGDQLEKAIASDKEKGLVPFWVCATLGTTGSVAFDNLREIGQVCEKHGAWLHVDAAYAGSAFTCPEYRHWLDGVELADSFAFNPSKWLMVNFDCTAMWVKDSTALHRTFNVNPIYLRHENSGKAIDYMHWQIPLSRRFRALKLWFVLRNYGVSGIQKHIREGVRLAQKFEALVLADQRFEIPQPRNLGMVAFRLKGDNALTERLLKRLNARGYMHAVPACFKGIYVIRFTVTSSRTTNQDILDDWNEIKTVAKEILMDVFGSENGNIVVPKKPRISLKETRELNATFGTSLLLANSPMSPKIVNGTHAAICDYEQVLTSCAQTFAQLKMEPKDSPEMRRRIRGIKMCGKKFSLDSCMDMVQGMMVEQSLPQCCEDEREDTSNGSSPGDKSSISSSPLTSIGTIKQEHSETNQLQVPLAPSRQYRSKSVDVSLAGLSLDDAKITIDVKNNEIIITPTGSKDVAEELSAAKSNYSEIEEKLNIGDKITQAFENFQDGLQMLSEYKNTVEKAEDCNTKLTIRGPGSYIKRLIQQFSEGPFEGEDPKPESERAMSTQTIKDKADAICKKCLHYKGKISK
;
A
#
# COMPACT_ATOMS: atom_id res chain seq x y z
N MET A 1 -34.32 -1.65 -12.84
CA MET A 1 -33.45 -0.47 -12.82
C MET A 1 -33.25 -0.01 -14.25
N GLU A 2 -33.49 1.27 -14.52
CA GLU A 2 -33.33 1.87 -15.86
C GLU A 2 -31.98 2.56 -16.05
N HIS A 3 -31.59 2.88 -17.29
CA HIS A 3 -30.27 3.44 -17.59
C HIS A 3 -29.98 4.80 -16.91
N THR A 4 -31.01 5.59 -16.61
CA THR A 4 -30.92 6.86 -15.87
C THR A 4 -30.65 6.63 -14.40
N GLU A 5 -31.40 5.71 -13.78
CA GLU A 5 -31.24 5.27 -12.40
C GLU A 5 -29.86 4.62 -12.18
N PHE A 6 -29.44 3.74 -13.09
CA PHE A 6 -28.09 3.15 -13.09
C PHE A 6 -26.99 4.22 -13.11
N ARG A 7 -27.13 5.29 -13.92
CA ARG A 7 -26.15 6.40 -13.96
C ARG A 7 -26.06 7.20 -12.66
N VAL A 8 -27.04 7.11 -11.77
CA VAL A 8 -27.00 7.67 -10.42
C VAL A 8 -26.43 6.65 -9.44
N LYS A 9 -27.02 5.46 -9.37
CA LYS A 9 -26.66 4.40 -8.41
C LYS A 9 -25.26 3.83 -8.62
N ALA A 10 -24.75 3.81 -9.85
CA ALA A 10 -23.36 3.44 -10.13
C ALA A 10 -22.35 4.49 -9.64
N LYS A 11 -22.74 5.77 -9.51
CA LYS A 11 -21.88 6.81 -8.91
C LYS A 11 -21.87 6.70 -7.39
N GLU A 12 -23.05 6.58 -6.79
CA GLU A 12 -23.19 6.32 -5.34
C GLU A 12 -22.39 5.07 -4.91
N MET A 13 -22.39 4.01 -5.74
CA MET A 13 -21.57 2.82 -5.55
C MET A 13 -20.05 3.08 -5.68
N VAL A 14 -19.61 3.94 -6.61
CA VAL A 14 -18.19 4.32 -6.75
C VAL A 14 -17.71 5.13 -5.55
N ASP A 15 -18.51 6.10 -5.09
CA ASP A 15 -18.23 6.89 -3.90
C ASP A 15 -18.15 5.97 -2.66
N TYR A 16 -19.13 5.08 -2.46
CA TYR A 16 -19.13 4.09 -1.38
C TYR A 16 -17.93 3.14 -1.43
N ILE A 17 -17.50 2.68 -2.62
CA ILE A 17 -16.30 1.83 -2.76
C ILE A 17 -15.03 2.60 -2.40
N ALA A 18 -14.95 3.89 -2.72
CA ALA A 18 -13.84 4.74 -2.30
C ALA A 18 -13.82 4.90 -0.78
N ASP A 19 -14.94 5.33 -0.18
CA ASP A 19 -15.09 5.54 1.27
C ASP A 19 -14.86 4.24 2.07
N TYR A 20 -15.42 3.11 1.63
CA TYR A 20 -15.22 1.79 2.24
C TYR A 20 -13.74 1.39 2.22
N LEU A 21 -13.05 1.60 1.09
CA LEU A 21 -11.64 1.27 0.99
C LEU A 21 -10.80 2.22 1.83
N GLU A 22 -11.02 3.54 1.79
CA GLU A 22 -10.24 4.52 2.55
C GLU A 22 -10.31 4.27 4.07
N ASN A 23 -11.53 4.15 4.60
CA ASN A 23 -11.82 4.00 6.03
C ASN A 23 -11.81 2.53 6.51
N ILE A 24 -11.18 1.61 5.75
CA ILE A 24 -11.22 0.17 6.06
C ILE A 24 -10.46 -0.21 7.35
N ARG A 25 -9.60 0.67 7.87
CA ARG A 25 -8.86 0.48 9.14
C ARG A 25 -9.80 0.41 10.33
N ASP A 26 -10.84 1.23 10.33
CA ASP A 26 -11.76 1.38 11.46
C ASP A 26 -12.73 0.19 11.58
N ARG A 27 -12.72 -0.72 10.60
CA ARG A 27 -13.57 -1.90 10.55
C ARG A 27 -12.85 -3.13 11.12
N ARG A 28 -13.50 -3.79 12.09
CA ARG A 28 -13.08 -5.07 12.68
C ARG A 28 -12.84 -6.12 11.59
N VAL A 29 -11.58 -6.51 11.38
CA VAL A 29 -11.15 -7.32 10.22
C VAL A 29 -11.69 -8.75 10.22
N TYR A 30 -11.85 -9.37 11.39
CA TYR A 30 -12.45 -10.71 11.53
C TYR A 30 -13.84 -10.63 12.19
N PRO A 31 -14.93 -11.03 11.51
CA PRO A 31 -16.30 -10.73 11.93
C PRO A 31 -16.71 -11.51 13.20
N SER A 32 -17.62 -10.94 13.98
CA SER A 32 -18.07 -11.51 15.27
C SER A 32 -19.34 -12.39 15.14
N VAL A 33 -19.50 -13.06 13.99
CA VAL A 33 -20.71 -13.83 13.65
C VAL A 33 -20.53 -15.33 13.86
N GLN A 34 -21.64 -16.06 13.94
CA GLN A 34 -21.66 -17.53 14.01
C GLN A 34 -22.18 -18.13 12.69
N PRO A 35 -21.84 -19.38 12.34
CA PRO A 35 -22.37 -20.06 11.15
C PRO A 35 -23.90 -19.98 11.08
N GLY A 36 -24.42 -19.60 9.91
CA GLY A 36 -25.86 -19.45 9.68
C GLY A 36 -26.51 -18.18 10.24
N TYR A 37 -25.76 -17.18 10.71
CA TYR A 37 -26.34 -15.89 11.17
C TYR A 37 -27.25 -15.24 10.12
N LEU A 38 -26.81 -15.20 8.85
CA LEU A 38 -27.48 -14.47 7.78
C LEU A 38 -28.87 -15.04 7.43
N HIS A 39 -29.09 -16.35 7.62
CA HIS A 39 -30.40 -17.00 7.46
C HIS A 39 -31.45 -16.55 8.49
N LYS A 40 -31.06 -15.76 9.50
CA LYS A 40 -31.97 -15.15 10.50
C LYS A 40 -32.31 -13.70 10.18
N LEU A 41 -31.63 -13.11 9.19
CA LEU A 41 -31.79 -11.71 8.76
C LEU A 41 -32.52 -11.64 7.42
N LEU A 42 -32.13 -12.48 6.45
CA LEU A 42 -32.71 -12.47 5.11
C LEU A 42 -34.04 -13.26 5.02
N PRO A 43 -34.92 -12.91 4.06
CA PRO A 43 -36.09 -13.73 3.70
C PRO A 43 -35.73 -15.17 3.32
N LYS A 44 -36.70 -16.09 3.49
CA LYS A 44 -36.54 -17.51 3.13
C LYS A 44 -36.67 -17.81 1.63
N GLU A 45 -37.28 -16.88 0.89
CA GLU A 45 -37.66 -17.02 -0.52
C GLU A 45 -37.30 -15.72 -1.25
N ALA A 46 -37.09 -15.80 -2.57
CA ALA A 46 -36.82 -14.63 -3.39
C ALA A 46 -38.08 -13.75 -3.55
N PRO A 47 -37.94 -12.41 -3.63
CA PRO A 47 -39.07 -11.50 -3.74
C PRO A 47 -39.82 -11.72 -5.07
N GLN A 48 -41.15 -11.82 -5.00
CA GLN A 48 -42.01 -11.99 -6.19
C GLN A 48 -42.15 -10.70 -7.02
N THR A 49 -41.81 -9.56 -6.45
CA THR A 49 -41.88 -8.23 -7.06
C THR A 49 -40.55 -7.49 -6.84
N PRO A 50 -40.06 -6.67 -7.80
CA PRO A 50 -38.81 -5.94 -7.62
C PRO A 50 -38.80 -5.06 -6.37
N GLU A 51 -37.74 -5.18 -5.57
CA GLU A 51 -37.51 -4.32 -4.41
C GLU A 51 -36.79 -3.03 -4.81
N LYS A 52 -36.85 -2.00 -3.95
CA LYS A 52 -36.19 -0.72 -4.21
C LYS A 52 -34.68 -0.86 -4.01
N TRP A 53 -33.90 -0.26 -4.90
CA TRP A 53 -32.44 -0.28 -4.80
C TRP A 53 -31.91 0.23 -3.46
N ASP A 54 -32.54 1.25 -2.88
CA ASP A 54 -32.08 1.85 -1.62
C ASP A 54 -32.24 0.91 -0.41
N GLU A 55 -33.22 0.00 -0.41
CA GLU A 55 -33.34 -1.05 0.61
C GLU A 55 -32.31 -2.16 0.37
N ILE A 56 -32.17 -2.62 -0.88
CA ILE A 56 -31.16 -3.63 -1.28
C ILE A 56 -29.73 -3.16 -0.91
N PHE A 57 -29.45 -1.86 -1.06
CA PHE A 57 -28.15 -1.28 -0.74
C PHE A 57 -27.97 -1.08 0.77
N LYS A 58 -29.02 -0.70 1.50
CA LYS A 58 -29.02 -0.64 2.97
C LYS A 58 -28.72 -2.00 3.61
N ASP A 59 -29.27 -3.09 3.06
CA ASP A 59 -29.00 -4.46 3.53
C ASP A 59 -27.51 -4.85 3.37
N VAL A 60 -26.75 -4.21 2.47
CA VAL A 60 -25.30 -4.41 2.37
C VAL A 60 -24.60 -3.95 3.64
N ASP A 61 -24.94 -2.78 4.19
CA ASP A 61 -24.36 -2.29 5.44
C ASP A 61 -24.97 -2.97 6.68
N GLU A 62 -26.29 -3.23 6.70
CA GLU A 62 -26.97 -3.80 7.86
C GLU A 62 -26.77 -5.32 8.03
N HIS A 63 -26.60 -6.08 6.94
CA HIS A 63 -26.63 -7.56 6.99
C HIS A 63 -25.40 -8.23 6.37
N ILE A 64 -24.79 -7.65 5.31
CA ILE A 64 -23.62 -8.26 4.65
C ILE A 64 -22.30 -7.83 5.31
N MET A 65 -22.06 -6.51 5.45
CA MET A 65 -20.84 -5.94 6.03
C MET A 65 -20.44 -6.51 7.40
N PRO A 66 -21.36 -6.74 8.37
CA PRO A 66 -21.01 -7.29 9.69
C PRO A 66 -20.45 -8.72 9.66
N GLY A 67 -20.65 -9.44 8.56
CA GLY A 67 -20.16 -10.80 8.35
C GLY A 67 -18.98 -10.94 7.38
N LEU A 68 -18.45 -9.83 6.84
CA LEU A 68 -17.28 -9.86 5.97
C LEU A 68 -15.98 -10.03 6.76
N VAL A 69 -15.02 -10.75 6.18
CA VAL A 69 -13.59 -10.58 6.50
C VAL A 69 -13.07 -9.44 5.62
N HIS A 70 -12.51 -8.39 6.20
CA HIS A 70 -12.06 -7.22 5.44
C HIS A 70 -10.68 -7.42 4.80
N TRP A 71 -10.63 -8.26 3.76
CA TRP A 71 -9.41 -8.69 3.04
C TRP A 71 -8.47 -7.58 2.54
N GLN A 72 -8.94 -6.33 2.41
CA GLN A 72 -8.15 -5.18 1.94
C GLN A 72 -7.61 -4.30 3.09
N SER A 73 -7.92 -4.65 4.35
CA SER A 73 -7.45 -3.93 5.53
C SER A 73 -5.95 -4.14 5.77
N PRO A 74 -5.19 -3.12 6.22
CA PRO A 74 -3.80 -3.29 6.66
C PRO A 74 -3.61 -4.40 7.69
N HIS A 75 -4.58 -4.57 8.61
CA HIS A 75 -4.54 -5.53 9.72
C HIS A 75 -4.98 -6.97 9.32
N MET A 76 -5.20 -7.21 8.02
CA MET A 76 -5.40 -8.54 7.46
C MET A 76 -4.04 -9.20 7.22
N HIS A 77 -3.70 -10.22 8.00
CA HIS A 77 -2.43 -10.94 7.91
C HIS A 77 -2.58 -12.44 7.62
N ALA A 78 -3.82 -12.92 7.52
CA ALA A 78 -4.15 -14.29 7.20
C ALA A 78 -3.83 -14.66 5.75
N TYR A 79 -3.64 -15.97 5.51
CA TYR A 79 -3.43 -16.57 4.19
C TYR A 79 -2.28 -15.89 3.41
N PHE A 80 -2.52 -15.53 2.15
CA PHE A 80 -1.71 -14.60 1.36
C PHE A 80 -2.59 -13.40 0.97
N PRO A 81 -2.02 -12.28 0.48
CA PRO A 81 -2.80 -11.14 0.06
C PRO A 81 -3.75 -11.53 -1.08
N ALA A 82 -4.87 -10.83 -1.22
CA ALA A 82 -5.81 -10.96 -2.34
C ALA A 82 -6.23 -9.56 -2.82
N LEU A 83 -5.26 -8.81 -3.32
CA LEU A 83 -5.33 -7.34 -3.38
C LEU A 83 -6.16 -6.81 -4.55
N THR A 84 -7.03 -5.84 -4.27
CA THR A 84 -7.69 -5.00 -5.27
C THR A 84 -6.96 -3.68 -5.50
N SER A 85 -7.33 -2.99 -6.57
CA SER A 85 -6.93 -1.61 -6.85
C SER A 85 -7.98 -0.90 -7.69
N TYR A 86 -8.08 0.43 -7.59
CA TYR A 86 -8.99 1.24 -8.41
C TYR A 86 -8.90 0.94 -9.93
N PRO A 87 -7.72 0.90 -10.59
CA PRO A 87 -7.64 0.50 -11.99
C PRO A 87 -8.12 -0.94 -12.25
N SER A 88 -7.95 -1.87 -11.30
CA SER A 88 -8.47 -3.23 -11.47
C SER A 88 -10.00 -3.27 -11.37
N ILE A 89 -10.58 -2.55 -10.40
CA ILE A 89 -12.04 -2.39 -10.23
C ILE A 89 -12.64 -1.77 -11.50
N MET A 90 -12.07 -0.68 -12.03
CA MET A 90 -12.55 -0.04 -13.26
C MET A 90 -12.43 -0.95 -14.49
N GLY A 91 -11.36 -1.76 -14.59
CA GLY A 91 -11.22 -2.78 -15.63
C GLY A 91 -12.23 -3.91 -15.53
N GLU A 92 -12.58 -4.34 -14.32
CA GLU A 92 -13.62 -5.36 -14.07
C GLU A 92 -15.04 -4.81 -14.30
N MET A 93 -15.30 -3.55 -13.93
CA MET A 93 -16.55 -2.84 -14.27
C MET A 93 -16.76 -2.78 -15.78
N LEU A 94 -15.72 -2.41 -16.54
CA LEU A 94 -15.79 -2.37 -18.00
C LEU A 94 -15.91 -3.77 -18.61
N SER A 95 -15.19 -4.78 -18.10
CA SER A 95 -15.34 -6.18 -18.51
C SER A 95 -16.78 -6.68 -18.28
N SER A 96 -17.39 -6.30 -17.16
CA SER A 96 -18.77 -6.69 -16.80
C SER A 96 -19.81 -5.98 -17.66
N ALA A 97 -19.59 -4.70 -18.00
CA ALA A 97 -20.47 -3.94 -18.88
C ALA A 97 -20.39 -4.40 -20.36
N LEU A 98 -19.22 -4.85 -20.82
CA LEU A 98 -19.03 -5.44 -22.15
C LEU A 98 -19.59 -6.87 -22.23
N ASN A 99 -19.48 -7.65 -21.14
CA ASN A 99 -19.96 -9.03 -21.00
C ASN A 99 -19.59 -9.97 -22.17
N VAL A 100 -18.46 -9.72 -22.84
CA VAL A 100 -18.00 -10.54 -23.97
C VAL A 100 -17.44 -11.87 -23.50
N LEU A 101 -17.80 -12.93 -24.23
CA LEU A 101 -17.23 -14.26 -24.07
C LEU A 101 -16.12 -14.45 -25.09
N CYS A 102 -14.95 -14.91 -24.62
CA CYS A 102 -13.68 -14.87 -25.37
C CYS A 102 -13.10 -16.29 -25.55
N PHE A 103 -13.94 -17.26 -25.90
CA PHE A 103 -13.61 -18.70 -25.93
C PHE A 103 -12.90 -19.12 -27.23
N THR A 104 -13.38 -18.63 -28.37
CA THR A 104 -12.63 -18.59 -29.64
C THR A 104 -12.18 -17.18 -29.95
N TRP A 105 -11.17 -17.01 -30.79
CA TRP A 105 -10.79 -15.71 -31.35
C TRP A 105 -12.00 -15.03 -32.00
N ALA A 106 -12.81 -15.75 -32.78
CA ALA A 106 -13.99 -15.19 -33.43
C ALA A 106 -15.11 -14.76 -32.46
N SER A 107 -15.21 -15.36 -31.26
CA SER A 107 -16.20 -14.95 -30.25
C SER A 107 -15.93 -13.56 -29.66
N SER A 108 -14.65 -13.17 -29.52
CA SER A 108 -14.25 -11.80 -29.21
C SER A 108 -12.75 -11.60 -29.51
N PRO A 109 -12.38 -11.06 -30.68
CA PRO A 109 -10.97 -10.94 -31.08
C PRO A 109 -10.16 -10.12 -30.08
N ALA A 110 -10.66 -8.95 -29.65
CA ALA A 110 -10.01 -8.10 -28.67
C ALA A 110 -9.80 -8.80 -27.30
N GLY A 111 -10.69 -9.73 -26.94
CA GLY A 111 -10.56 -10.56 -25.74
C GLY A 111 -9.38 -11.51 -25.78
N THR A 112 -9.13 -12.12 -26.94
CA THR A 112 -7.98 -13.00 -27.20
C THR A 112 -6.68 -12.21 -27.38
N GLU A 113 -6.67 -11.20 -28.27
CA GLU A 113 -5.47 -10.44 -28.62
C GLU A 113 -4.88 -9.67 -27.43
N LEU A 114 -5.74 -9.02 -26.62
CA LEU A 114 -5.27 -8.28 -25.45
C LEU A 114 -4.73 -9.22 -24.36
N GLU A 115 -5.23 -10.45 -24.28
CA GLU A 115 -4.68 -11.46 -23.35
C GLU A 115 -3.30 -11.93 -23.78
N THR A 116 -3.12 -12.24 -25.06
CA THR A 116 -1.82 -12.55 -25.68
C THR A 116 -0.81 -11.43 -25.40
N ILE A 117 -1.18 -10.17 -25.62
CA ILE A 117 -0.32 -9.00 -25.33
C ILE A 117 0.00 -8.87 -23.83
N ALA A 118 -1.01 -8.97 -22.96
CA ALA A 118 -0.82 -8.81 -21.51
C ALA A 118 0.01 -9.95 -20.91
N MET A 119 -0.14 -11.18 -21.39
CA MET A 119 0.66 -12.34 -20.96
C MET A 119 2.11 -12.27 -21.48
N ASN A 120 2.35 -11.73 -22.67
CA ASN A 120 3.70 -11.43 -23.15
C ASN A 120 4.39 -10.34 -22.32
N TRP A 121 3.68 -9.24 -22.03
CA TRP A 121 4.18 -8.17 -21.16
C TRP A 121 4.51 -8.70 -19.76
N LEU A 122 3.64 -9.53 -19.19
CA LEU A 122 3.81 -10.08 -17.85
C LEU A 122 4.94 -11.12 -17.79
N GLY A 123 5.08 -11.99 -18.79
CA GLY A 123 6.18 -12.94 -18.89
C GLY A 123 7.55 -12.24 -18.95
N LYS A 124 7.67 -11.22 -19.81
CA LYS A 124 8.87 -10.36 -19.88
C LYS A 124 9.14 -9.60 -18.57
N LEU A 125 8.10 -9.13 -17.89
CA LEU A 125 8.20 -8.45 -16.59
C LEU A 125 8.65 -9.41 -15.46
N LEU A 126 8.26 -10.68 -15.49
CA LEU A 126 8.77 -11.71 -14.57
C LEU A 126 10.20 -12.13 -14.89
N GLY A 127 10.62 -12.00 -16.16
CA GLY A 127 11.88 -12.58 -16.65
C GLY A 127 11.76 -14.06 -17.00
N LEU A 128 10.58 -14.51 -17.44
CA LEU A 128 10.41 -15.86 -17.96
C LEU A 128 11.12 -16.01 -19.33
N PRO A 129 11.68 -17.19 -19.65
CA PRO A 129 12.26 -17.50 -20.96
C PRO A 129 11.31 -17.30 -22.14
N ASP A 130 11.86 -16.95 -23.31
CA ASP A 130 11.09 -16.66 -24.53
C ASP A 130 10.22 -17.83 -25.01
N CYS A 131 10.55 -19.07 -24.67
CA CYS A 131 9.73 -20.26 -24.98
C CYS A 131 8.39 -20.33 -24.24
N PHE A 132 8.14 -19.42 -23.27
CA PHE A 132 6.82 -19.21 -22.68
C PHE A 132 6.01 -18.11 -23.37
N LEU A 133 6.62 -17.28 -24.22
CA LEU A 133 5.95 -16.13 -24.83
C LEU A 133 5.16 -16.55 -26.07
N ASN A 134 4.00 -15.91 -26.28
CA ASN A 134 3.13 -16.06 -27.44
C ASN A 134 3.65 -15.26 -28.66
N GLU A 135 4.95 -14.95 -28.73
CA GLU A 135 5.57 -14.13 -29.81
C GLU A 135 6.23 -15.01 -30.88
N LYS A 136 6.34 -14.51 -32.11
CA LYS A 136 6.83 -15.26 -33.28
C LYS A 136 8.37 -15.45 -33.29
N ASN A 137 8.88 -16.20 -32.32
CA ASN A 137 10.26 -16.69 -32.24
C ASN A 137 10.29 -18.24 -32.28
N ASP A 138 9.53 -18.85 -33.20
CA ASP A 138 9.30 -20.31 -33.33
C ASP A 138 8.83 -21.06 -32.06
N SER A 139 8.42 -20.30 -31.03
CA SER A 139 7.90 -20.81 -29.75
C SER A 139 6.55 -21.52 -29.95
N PRO A 140 6.41 -22.81 -29.55
CA PRO A 140 5.11 -23.48 -29.48
C PRO A 140 4.36 -23.15 -28.17
N GLY A 141 4.98 -22.41 -27.25
CA GLY A 141 4.44 -22.06 -25.94
C GLY A 141 3.48 -20.87 -25.95
N GLY A 142 3.17 -20.38 -24.74
CA GLY A 142 2.34 -19.20 -24.54
C GLY A 142 1.74 -19.11 -23.15
N GLY A 143 1.18 -17.95 -22.83
CA GLY A 143 0.40 -17.67 -21.64
C GLY A 143 -1.12 -17.62 -21.85
N VAL A 144 -1.87 -17.98 -20.81
CA VAL A 144 -3.34 -17.90 -20.68
C VAL A 144 -3.74 -17.49 -19.25
N ILE A 145 -4.84 -16.74 -19.10
CA ILE A 145 -5.38 -16.33 -17.79
C ILE A 145 -6.47 -17.29 -17.31
N GLN A 146 -6.10 -18.12 -16.34
CA GLN A 146 -6.97 -19.03 -15.58
C GLN A 146 -7.69 -18.29 -14.43
N THR A 147 -8.67 -18.95 -13.80
CA THR A 147 -9.33 -18.42 -12.59
C THR A 147 -8.40 -18.52 -11.38
N THR A 148 -7.90 -19.74 -11.09
CA THR A 148 -7.10 -20.06 -9.89
C THR A 148 -5.81 -20.81 -10.20
N ALA A 149 -4.80 -20.70 -9.31
CA ALA A 149 -3.62 -21.57 -9.34
C ALA A 149 -4.01 -23.05 -9.30
N SER A 150 -5.05 -23.41 -8.54
CA SER A 150 -5.56 -24.79 -8.47
C SER A 150 -5.99 -25.32 -9.84
N GLU A 151 -6.65 -24.50 -10.66
CA GLU A 151 -6.95 -24.84 -12.06
C GLU A 151 -5.69 -24.91 -12.91
N ALA A 152 -4.73 -23.98 -12.76
CA ALA A 152 -3.49 -24.02 -13.54
C ALA A 152 -2.66 -25.28 -13.27
N THR A 153 -2.54 -25.68 -11.99
CA THR A 153 -1.93 -26.95 -11.56
C THR A 153 -2.66 -28.13 -12.17
N LEU A 154 -4.00 -28.20 -12.04
CA LEU A 154 -4.81 -29.27 -12.62
C LEU A 154 -4.70 -29.35 -14.15
N VAL A 155 -4.75 -28.20 -14.86
CA VAL A 155 -4.57 -28.10 -16.31
C VAL A 155 -3.20 -28.66 -16.73
N SER A 156 -2.14 -28.35 -15.99
CA SER A 156 -0.79 -28.90 -16.26
C SER A 156 -0.71 -30.41 -15.99
N LEU A 157 -1.31 -30.90 -14.90
CA LEU A 157 -1.32 -32.31 -14.54
C LEU A 157 -2.11 -33.12 -15.56
N LEU A 158 -3.27 -32.61 -16.00
CA LEU A 158 -4.06 -33.23 -17.06
C LEU A 158 -3.30 -33.25 -18.40
N ALA A 159 -2.60 -32.18 -18.76
CA ALA A 159 -1.78 -32.14 -19.98
C ALA A 159 -0.63 -33.15 -19.95
N ALA A 160 0.10 -33.23 -18.83
CA ALA A 160 1.15 -34.22 -18.62
C ALA A 160 0.63 -35.66 -18.60
N ARG A 161 -0.53 -35.88 -17.98
CA ARG A 161 -1.22 -37.18 -17.96
C ARG A 161 -1.62 -37.61 -19.37
N THR A 162 -2.17 -36.71 -20.18
CA THR A 162 -2.47 -36.98 -21.60
C THR A 162 -1.22 -37.29 -22.39
N ARG A 163 -0.13 -36.52 -22.21
CA ARG A 163 1.19 -36.79 -22.84
C ARG A 163 1.68 -38.20 -22.50
N ALA A 164 1.69 -38.57 -21.22
CA ALA A 164 2.16 -39.87 -20.77
C ALA A 164 1.27 -41.02 -21.27
N LEU A 165 -0.06 -40.90 -21.20
CA LEU A 165 -0.98 -41.91 -21.71
C LEU A 165 -0.84 -42.11 -23.23
N MET A 166 -0.64 -41.03 -24.00
CA MET A 166 -0.42 -41.13 -25.45
C MET A 166 0.86 -41.90 -25.79
N GLU A 167 1.98 -41.69 -25.08
CA GLU A 167 3.20 -42.45 -25.31
C GLU A 167 3.10 -43.90 -24.80
N LEU A 168 2.47 -44.13 -23.65
CA LEU A 168 2.25 -45.48 -23.12
C LEU A 168 1.33 -46.32 -24.03
N SER A 169 0.27 -45.74 -24.60
CA SER A 169 -0.61 -46.45 -25.55
C SER A 169 0.05 -46.74 -26.90
N LYS A 170 1.06 -45.98 -27.34
CA LYS A 170 1.86 -46.36 -28.53
C LYS A 170 2.72 -47.60 -28.26
N LEU A 171 3.25 -47.71 -27.05
CA LEU A 171 4.08 -48.83 -26.62
C LEU A 171 3.25 -50.08 -26.25
N ASN A 172 1.99 -49.87 -25.84
CA ASN A 172 1.08 -50.91 -25.34
C ASN A 172 -0.31 -50.78 -26.02
N PRO A 173 -0.43 -51.00 -27.34
CA PRO A 173 -1.67 -50.70 -28.10
C PRO A 173 -2.88 -51.54 -27.67
N GLU A 174 -2.66 -52.75 -27.14
CA GLU A 174 -3.72 -53.64 -26.65
C GLU A 174 -4.23 -53.26 -25.23
N VAL A 175 -3.54 -52.36 -24.52
CA VAL A 175 -3.85 -52.03 -23.12
C VAL A 175 -4.70 -50.77 -23.05
N GLN A 176 -5.85 -50.86 -22.36
CA GLN A 176 -6.77 -49.73 -22.25
C GLN A 176 -6.16 -48.59 -21.43
N SER A 177 -6.39 -47.34 -21.85
CA SER A 177 -5.81 -46.15 -21.20
C SER A 177 -6.21 -45.99 -19.72
N ALA A 178 -7.31 -46.60 -19.28
CA ALA A 178 -7.73 -46.66 -17.88
C ALA A 178 -6.81 -47.55 -17.01
N GLU A 179 -6.22 -48.61 -17.59
CA GLU A 179 -5.24 -49.48 -16.92
C GLU A 179 -3.86 -48.83 -16.91
N LEU A 180 -3.46 -48.20 -18.03
CA LEU A 180 -2.22 -47.40 -18.11
C LEU A 180 -2.22 -46.23 -17.11
N LEU A 181 -3.38 -45.60 -16.88
CA LEU A 181 -3.56 -44.58 -15.83
C LEU A 181 -3.20 -45.10 -14.43
N GLY A 182 -3.53 -46.36 -14.12
CA GLY A 182 -3.21 -47.00 -12.85
C GLY A 182 -1.71 -47.13 -12.56
N HIS A 183 -0.86 -47.00 -13.58
CA HIS A 183 0.61 -47.06 -13.47
C HIS A 183 1.24 -45.66 -13.30
N LEU A 184 0.51 -44.58 -13.55
CA LEU A 184 1.03 -43.22 -13.48
C LEU A 184 1.24 -42.74 -12.03
N ILE A 185 2.39 -42.10 -11.78
CA ILE A 185 2.73 -41.47 -10.50
C ILE A 185 3.32 -40.07 -10.69
N CYS A 186 2.90 -39.15 -9.83
CA CYS A 186 3.33 -37.76 -9.81
C CYS A 186 3.80 -37.32 -8.41
N TYR A 187 4.59 -36.25 -8.37
CA TYR A 187 5.38 -35.87 -7.18
C TYR A 187 5.22 -34.40 -6.81
N CYS A 188 5.40 -34.07 -5.53
CA CYS A 188 5.51 -32.70 -5.05
C CYS A 188 6.21 -32.63 -3.68
N SER A 189 6.63 -31.43 -3.27
CA SER A 189 7.13 -31.14 -1.93
C SER A 189 6.06 -31.47 -0.86
N ASP A 190 6.47 -31.98 0.30
CA ASP A 190 5.57 -32.11 1.47
C ASP A 190 5.07 -30.75 2.02
N GLN A 191 5.60 -29.63 1.49
CA GLN A 191 5.17 -28.25 1.75
C GLN A 191 4.30 -27.65 0.61
N ALA A 192 4.00 -28.44 -0.42
CA ALA A 192 3.17 -28.01 -1.55
C ALA A 192 1.75 -27.63 -1.11
N HIS A 193 1.09 -26.75 -1.86
CA HIS A 193 -0.28 -26.36 -1.57
C HIS A 193 -1.25 -27.53 -1.84
N SER A 194 -2.32 -27.67 -1.04
CA SER A 194 -3.29 -28.77 -1.14
C SER A 194 -4.09 -28.80 -2.46
N SER A 195 -3.95 -27.78 -3.32
CA SER A 195 -4.39 -27.87 -4.72
C SER A 195 -3.65 -28.94 -5.52
N VAL A 196 -2.40 -29.26 -5.17
CA VAL A 196 -1.61 -30.30 -5.84
C VAL A 196 -2.18 -31.68 -5.52
N GLU A 197 -2.42 -31.99 -4.24
CA GLU A 197 -3.14 -33.19 -3.81
C GLU A 197 -4.50 -33.29 -4.50
N LYS A 198 -5.29 -32.21 -4.45
CA LYS A 198 -6.62 -32.15 -5.05
C LYS A 198 -6.59 -32.32 -6.58
N ALA A 199 -5.55 -31.85 -7.26
CA ALA A 199 -5.34 -32.10 -8.68
C ALA A 199 -5.00 -33.58 -8.96
N GLY A 200 -4.23 -34.24 -8.08
CA GLY A 200 -4.02 -35.69 -8.13
C GLY A 200 -5.31 -36.50 -7.94
N LEU A 201 -6.12 -36.12 -6.96
CA LEU A 201 -7.44 -36.73 -6.68
C LEU A 201 -8.40 -36.58 -7.88
N ILE A 202 -8.52 -35.39 -8.46
CA ILE A 202 -9.37 -35.14 -9.65
C ILE A 202 -8.77 -35.81 -10.90
N GLY A 203 -7.44 -35.86 -11.00
CA GLY A 203 -6.72 -36.52 -12.09
C GLY A 203 -6.74 -38.05 -12.04
N LEU A 204 -7.18 -38.65 -10.93
CA LEU A 204 -7.14 -40.10 -10.64
C LEU A 204 -5.73 -40.70 -10.82
N VAL A 205 -4.71 -39.99 -10.33
CA VAL A 205 -3.29 -40.38 -10.41
C VAL A 205 -2.68 -40.59 -9.02
N ARG A 206 -1.67 -41.45 -8.92
CA ARG A 206 -0.94 -41.66 -7.65
C ARG A 206 -0.08 -40.44 -7.36
N MET A 207 -0.19 -39.86 -6.15
CA MET A 207 0.65 -38.76 -5.69
C MET A 207 1.67 -39.27 -4.67
N ARG A 208 2.92 -38.80 -4.74
CA ARG A 208 3.95 -39.04 -3.72
C ARG A 208 4.58 -37.72 -3.27
N TYR A 209 4.46 -37.45 -1.98
CA TYR A 209 5.17 -36.35 -1.33
C TYR A 209 6.66 -36.69 -1.20
N ILE A 210 7.52 -35.71 -1.48
CA ILE A 210 8.95 -35.72 -1.21
C ILE A 210 9.19 -34.92 0.07
N GLU A 211 9.88 -35.50 1.06
CA GLU A 211 10.24 -34.76 2.27
C GLU A 211 11.18 -33.61 1.93
N SER A 212 10.86 -32.41 2.43
CA SER A 212 11.68 -31.22 2.28
C SER A 212 12.83 -31.13 3.30
N ASP A 213 13.89 -30.39 2.96
CA ASP A 213 15.06 -30.17 3.82
C ASP A 213 14.76 -29.26 5.04
N GLU A 214 15.78 -28.93 5.82
CA GLU A 214 15.67 -28.02 6.97
C GLU A 214 15.18 -26.61 6.62
N HIS A 215 15.37 -26.19 5.36
CA HIS A 215 14.86 -24.94 4.79
C HIS A 215 13.48 -25.08 4.13
N GLN A 216 12.85 -26.25 4.30
CA GLN A 216 11.55 -26.58 3.72
C GLN A 216 11.53 -26.54 2.17
N SER A 217 12.67 -26.83 1.55
CA SER A 217 12.86 -26.96 0.10
C SER A 217 12.83 -28.44 -0.33
N MET A 218 12.10 -28.77 -1.41
CA MET A 218 12.28 -30.05 -2.12
C MET A 218 13.58 -30.02 -2.93
N ARG A 219 14.34 -31.12 -2.85
CA ARG A 219 15.70 -31.26 -3.40
C ARG A 219 15.77 -32.38 -4.44
N GLY A 220 16.66 -32.23 -5.42
CA GLY A 220 16.72 -33.14 -6.57
C GLY A 220 17.11 -34.57 -6.20
N ASP A 221 17.99 -34.76 -5.22
CA ASP A 221 18.48 -36.08 -4.84
C ASP A 221 17.37 -36.95 -4.20
N GLN A 222 16.47 -36.36 -3.40
CA GLN A 222 15.33 -37.07 -2.83
C GLN A 222 14.26 -37.38 -3.87
N LEU A 223 14.04 -36.48 -4.83
CA LEU A 223 13.16 -36.70 -5.98
C LEU A 223 13.68 -37.83 -6.89
N GLU A 224 14.98 -37.85 -7.19
CA GLU A 224 15.65 -38.92 -7.94
C GLU A 224 15.50 -40.28 -7.24
N LYS A 225 15.80 -40.37 -5.94
CA LYS A 225 15.62 -41.61 -5.15
C LYS A 225 14.16 -42.08 -5.15
N ALA A 226 13.21 -41.15 -5.05
CA ALA A 226 11.79 -41.48 -5.09
C ALA A 226 11.39 -42.06 -6.46
N ILE A 227 11.77 -41.38 -7.54
CA ILE A 227 11.53 -41.80 -8.92
C ILE A 227 12.16 -43.16 -9.23
N ALA A 228 13.42 -43.39 -8.83
CA ALA A 228 14.09 -44.68 -9.01
C ALA A 228 13.32 -45.81 -8.32
N SER A 229 12.98 -45.62 -7.04
CA SER A 229 12.22 -46.60 -6.25
C SER A 229 10.82 -46.87 -6.79
N ASP A 230 10.17 -45.91 -7.46
CA ASP A 230 8.85 -46.12 -8.05
C ASP A 230 8.91 -46.74 -9.46
N LYS A 231 9.98 -46.46 -10.23
CA LYS A 231 10.29 -47.21 -11.47
C LYS A 231 10.59 -48.69 -11.18
N GLU A 232 11.28 -49.01 -10.10
CA GLU A 232 11.49 -50.39 -9.62
C GLU A 232 10.18 -51.14 -9.32
N LYS A 233 9.09 -50.41 -8.99
CA LYS A 233 7.74 -50.96 -8.76
C LYS A 233 6.88 -51.01 -10.02
N GLY A 234 7.46 -50.73 -11.19
CA GLY A 234 6.73 -50.66 -12.46
C GLY A 234 5.83 -49.42 -12.63
N LEU A 235 5.99 -48.39 -11.79
CA LEU A 235 5.25 -47.13 -11.94
C LEU A 235 5.95 -46.20 -12.93
N VAL A 236 5.18 -45.30 -13.53
CA VAL A 236 5.64 -44.35 -14.56
C VAL A 236 5.57 -42.92 -14.00
N PRO A 237 6.72 -42.34 -13.62
CA PRO A 237 6.85 -40.91 -13.32
C PRO A 237 6.44 -40.06 -14.52
N PHE A 238 5.49 -39.13 -14.34
CA PHE A 238 5.00 -38.30 -15.44
C PHE A 238 4.88 -36.79 -15.14
N TRP A 239 4.81 -36.38 -13.87
CA TRP A 239 4.62 -34.97 -13.49
C TRP A 239 5.19 -34.67 -12.10
N VAL A 240 5.74 -33.46 -11.92
CA VAL A 240 6.31 -32.93 -10.68
C VAL A 240 5.84 -31.50 -10.47
N CYS A 241 5.39 -31.16 -9.25
CA CYS A 241 5.18 -29.77 -8.83
C CYS A 241 6.38 -29.27 -8.03
N ALA A 242 7.04 -28.21 -8.51
CA ALA A 242 7.98 -27.40 -7.74
C ALA A 242 7.27 -26.12 -7.26
N THR A 243 7.41 -25.80 -5.98
CA THR A 243 6.71 -24.69 -5.32
C THR A 243 7.69 -23.54 -5.04
N LEU A 244 7.43 -22.37 -5.61
CA LEU A 244 8.17 -21.15 -5.33
C LEU A 244 7.32 -20.25 -4.41
N GLY A 245 7.67 -20.24 -3.11
CA GLY A 245 6.90 -19.58 -2.07
C GLY A 245 5.79 -20.48 -1.51
N THR A 246 6.19 -21.56 -0.84
CA THR A 246 5.29 -22.53 -0.17
C THR A 246 4.27 -21.86 0.75
N THR A 247 3.10 -22.47 0.92
CA THR A 247 2.00 -21.83 1.66
C THR A 247 2.32 -21.63 3.14
N GLY A 248 3.04 -22.58 3.75
CA GLY A 248 3.44 -22.52 5.15
C GLY A 248 4.41 -21.36 5.44
N SER A 249 5.63 -21.46 4.91
CA SER A 249 6.79 -20.63 5.28
C SER A 249 7.27 -19.67 4.19
N VAL A 250 6.75 -19.74 2.97
CA VAL A 250 7.35 -19.12 1.77
C VAL A 250 8.76 -19.68 1.51
N ALA A 251 8.94 -20.99 1.69
CA ALA A 251 10.11 -21.71 1.20
C ALA A 251 10.09 -21.82 -0.33
N PHE A 252 11.22 -22.19 -0.93
CA PHE A 252 11.38 -22.35 -2.37
C PHE A 252 12.02 -23.70 -2.66
N ASP A 253 11.33 -24.55 -3.43
CA ASP A 253 11.88 -25.82 -3.93
C ASP A 253 13.06 -25.54 -4.90
N ASN A 254 14.10 -26.38 -4.89
CA ASN A 254 15.30 -26.14 -5.72
C ASN A 254 15.04 -26.48 -7.20
N LEU A 255 14.55 -25.49 -7.93
CA LEU A 255 14.05 -25.65 -9.29
C LEU A 255 15.12 -26.14 -10.29
N ARG A 256 16.39 -25.72 -10.12
CA ARG A 256 17.54 -26.18 -10.92
C ARG A 256 17.80 -27.68 -10.75
N GLU A 257 17.88 -28.15 -9.50
CA GLU A 257 18.05 -29.57 -9.17
C GLU A 257 16.86 -30.41 -9.65
N ILE A 258 15.64 -29.93 -9.40
CA ILE A 258 14.40 -30.63 -9.77
C ILE A 258 14.26 -30.75 -11.29
N GLY A 259 14.51 -29.66 -12.04
CA GLY A 259 14.40 -29.65 -13.50
C GLY A 259 15.33 -30.65 -14.19
N GLN A 260 16.57 -30.79 -13.70
CA GLN A 260 17.52 -31.77 -14.23
C GLN A 260 17.03 -33.22 -14.02
N VAL A 261 16.37 -33.51 -12.89
CA VAL A 261 15.76 -34.82 -12.61
C VAL A 261 14.50 -35.05 -13.45
N CYS A 262 13.69 -34.01 -13.67
CA CYS A 262 12.52 -34.06 -14.55
C CYS A 262 12.90 -34.37 -16.01
N GLU A 263 13.85 -33.63 -16.59
CA GLU A 263 14.34 -33.87 -17.96
C GLU A 263 14.93 -35.27 -18.12
N LYS A 264 15.81 -35.70 -17.19
CA LYS A 264 16.42 -37.05 -17.15
C LYS A 264 15.40 -38.18 -17.16
N HIS A 265 14.19 -37.94 -16.67
CA HIS A 265 13.15 -38.96 -16.55
C HIS A 265 11.91 -38.73 -17.44
N GLY A 266 11.87 -37.66 -18.23
CA GLY A 266 10.74 -37.30 -19.10
C GLY A 266 9.50 -36.77 -18.37
N ALA A 267 9.60 -36.51 -17.07
CA ALA A 267 8.50 -36.04 -16.25
C ALA A 267 8.24 -34.54 -16.49
N TRP A 268 6.97 -34.16 -16.59
CA TRP A 268 6.55 -32.76 -16.74
C TRP A 268 6.86 -31.96 -15.47
N LEU A 269 7.57 -30.85 -15.59
CA LEU A 269 7.79 -29.93 -14.48
C LEU A 269 6.80 -28.76 -14.51
N HIS A 270 5.92 -28.71 -13.50
CA HIS A 270 5.06 -27.56 -13.22
C HIS A 270 5.63 -26.73 -12.07
N VAL A 271 5.65 -25.41 -12.23
CA VAL A 271 6.05 -24.46 -11.18
C VAL A 271 4.83 -23.72 -10.65
N ASP A 272 4.45 -24.01 -9.40
CA ASP A 272 3.50 -23.20 -8.64
C ASP A 272 4.25 -22.07 -7.93
N ALA A 273 4.16 -20.87 -8.47
CA ALA A 273 4.68 -19.64 -7.88
C ALA A 273 3.57 -18.75 -7.33
N ALA A 274 2.38 -19.28 -6.99
CA ALA A 274 1.14 -18.54 -6.78
C ALA A 274 1.28 -17.21 -6.00
N TYR A 275 2.07 -17.19 -4.90
CA TYR A 275 2.38 -15.97 -4.16
C TYR A 275 3.69 -15.30 -4.61
N ALA A 276 4.80 -16.04 -4.68
CA ALA A 276 6.12 -15.43 -4.92
C ALA A 276 6.31 -14.91 -6.36
N GLY A 277 5.52 -15.36 -7.33
CA GLY A 277 5.59 -14.91 -8.73
C GLY A 277 5.50 -13.39 -8.87
N SER A 278 4.65 -12.72 -8.07
CA SER A 278 4.57 -11.26 -8.04
C SER A 278 5.90 -10.59 -7.68
N ALA A 279 6.77 -11.26 -6.91
CA ALA A 279 8.08 -10.73 -6.53
C ALA A 279 9.10 -10.76 -7.67
N PHE A 280 9.02 -11.71 -8.60
CA PHE A 280 9.94 -11.80 -9.75
C PHE A 280 9.82 -10.64 -10.74
N THR A 281 8.80 -9.79 -10.58
CA THR A 281 8.74 -8.47 -11.23
C THR A 281 9.90 -7.55 -10.81
N CYS A 282 10.52 -7.80 -9.64
CA CYS A 282 11.73 -7.15 -9.15
C CYS A 282 12.96 -8.06 -9.44
N PRO A 283 13.99 -7.60 -10.17
CA PRO A 283 15.13 -8.43 -10.56
C PRO A 283 15.85 -9.12 -9.39
N GLU A 284 15.94 -8.48 -8.23
CA GLU A 284 16.65 -9.00 -7.06
C GLU A 284 16.07 -10.31 -6.49
N TYR A 285 14.78 -10.59 -6.72
CA TYR A 285 14.12 -11.83 -6.28
C TYR A 285 14.13 -12.94 -7.34
N ARG A 286 14.64 -12.67 -8.56
CA ARG A 286 14.67 -13.67 -9.65
C ARG A 286 15.70 -14.78 -9.46
N HIS A 287 16.55 -14.72 -8.43
CA HIS A 287 17.48 -15.82 -8.12
C HIS A 287 16.77 -17.13 -7.77
N TRP A 288 15.51 -17.08 -7.31
CA TRP A 288 14.64 -18.25 -7.12
C TRP A 288 14.02 -18.79 -8.43
N LEU A 289 14.28 -18.19 -9.59
CA LEU A 289 13.89 -18.71 -10.90
C LEU A 289 15.00 -19.52 -11.59
N ASP A 290 16.15 -19.78 -10.94
CA ASP A 290 17.20 -20.61 -11.54
C ASP A 290 16.68 -22.03 -11.85
N GLY A 291 16.64 -22.40 -13.13
CA GLY A 291 16.04 -23.64 -13.61
C GLY A 291 14.64 -23.50 -14.24
N VAL A 292 14.05 -22.30 -14.30
CA VAL A 292 12.70 -22.11 -14.89
C VAL A 292 12.64 -22.44 -16.38
N GLU A 293 13.77 -22.39 -17.10
CA GLU A 293 13.86 -22.83 -18.50
C GLU A 293 13.70 -24.35 -18.68
N LEU A 294 13.86 -25.12 -17.60
CA LEU A 294 13.62 -26.57 -17.55
C LEU A 294 12.15 -26.92 -17.29
N ALA A 295 11.31 -25.95 -16.93
CA ALA A 295 9.89 -26.17 -16.66
C ALA A 295 9.06 -26.34 -17.95
N ASP A 296 8.09 -27.26 -17.95
CA ASP A 296 7.07 -27.37 -18.98
C ASP A 296 5.95 -26.34 -18.79
N SER A 297 5.68 -25.92 -17.54
CA SER A 297 4.71 -24.86 -17.22
C SER A 297 5.00 -24.08 -15.94
N PHE A 298 4.58 -22.82 -15.92
CA PHE A 298 4.73 -21.90 -14.78
C PHE A 298 3.39 -21.20 -14.49
N ALA A 299 3.00 -21.05 -13.23
CA ALA A 299 1.80 -20.30 -12.86
C ALA A 299 2.00 -19.41 -11.63
N PHE A 300 1.39 -18.21 -11.64
CA PHE A 300 1.22 -17.41 -10.43
C PHE A 300 -0.07 -16.60 -10.40
N ASN A 301 -0.40 -16.00 -9.26
CA ASN A 301 -1.60 -15.18 -9.11
C ASN A 301 -1.28 -13.67 -9.11
N PRO A 302 -1.52 -12.95 -10.22
CA PRO A 302 -1.76 -11.50 -10.14
C PRO A 302 -2.82 -11.15 -9.09
N SER A 303 -3.82 -12.02 -8.92
CA SER A 303 -4.87 -11.94 -7.89
C SER A 303 -4.44 -12.16 -6.44
N LYS A 304 -3.16 -12.46 -6.16
CA LYS A 304 -2.62 -12.37 -4.80
C LYS A 304 -2.01 -11.00 -4.54
N TRP A 305 -0.81 -10.76 -5.08
CA TRP A 305 0.08 -9.66 -4.66
C TRP A 305 0.46 -8.70 -5.78
N LEU A 306 -0.24 -8.74 -6.92
CA LEU A 306 -0.05 -7.80 -8.04
C LEU A 306 -1.18 -6.75 -8.15
N MET A 307 -2.01 -6.60 -7.11
CA MET A 307 -3.11 -5.62 -7.03
C MET A 307 -4.21 -5.74 -8.11
N VAL A 308 -4.27 -6.87 -8.81
CA VAL A 308 -5.39 -7.22 -9.69
C VAL A 308 -6.46 -7.93 -8.85
N ASN A 309 -7.73 -7.49 -8.85
CA ASN A 309 -8.76 -8.16 -8.05
C ASN A 309 -8.97 -9.62 -8.50
N PHE A 310 -9.36 -10.50 -7.58
CA PHE A 310 -9.77 -11.88 -7.90
C PHE A 310 -10.99 -11.90 -8.84
N ASP A 311 -11.12 -12.83 -9.79
CA ASP A 311 -10.15 -13.86 -10.20
C ASP A 311 -9.15 -13.36 -11.25
N CYS A 312 -7.88 -13.79 -11.14
CA CYS A 312 -6.83 -13.61 -12.14
C CYS A 312 -5.61 -14.48 -11.79
N THR A 313 -5.39 -15.56 -12.53
CA THR A 313 -4.20 -16.42 -12.43
C THR A 313 -3.52 -16.46 -13.78
N ALA A 314 -2.23 -16.14 -13.83
CA ALA A 314 -1.43 -16.13 -15.04
C ALA A 314 -0.66 -17.45 -15.15
N MET A 315 -0.95 -18.25 -16.17
CA MET A 315 -0.32 -19.54 -16.45
C MET A 315 0.38 -19.50 -17.81
N TRP A 316 1.59 -20.05 -17.89
CA TRP A 316 2.32 -20.26 -19.14
C TRP A 316 2.68 -21.73 -19.33
N VAL A 317 2.80 -22.14 -20.59
CA VAL A 317 3.29 -23.46 -21.02
C VAL A 317 4.38 -23.31 -22.07
N LYS A 318 5.36 -24.22 -22.05
CA LYS A 318 6.48 -24.31 -23.00
C LYS A 318 6.07 -24.96 -24.34
N ASP A 319 4.97 -25.73 -24.33
CA ASP A 319 4.29 -26.28 -25.52
C ASP A 319 2.77 -26.22 -25.30
N SER A 320 2.08 -25.35 -26.04
CA SER A 320 0.62 -25.20 -26.02
C SER A 320 -0.12 -26.37 -26.69
N THR A 321 0.55 -27.15 -27.55
CA THR A 321 -0.06 -28.31 -28.20
C THR A 321 -0.38 -29.42 -27.18
N ALA A 322 0.29 -29.47 -26.04
CA ALA A 322 -0.04 -30.38 -24.94
C ALA A 322 -1.39 -30.03 -24.26
N LEU A 323 -1.70 -28.74 -24.11
CA LEU A 323 -3.03 -28.30 -23.67
C LEU A 323 -4.07 -28.64 -24.74
N HIS A 324 -3.78 -28.29 -26.00
CA HIS A 324 -4.68 -28.52 -27.12
C HIS A 324 -5.01 -30.01 -27.32
N ARG A 325 -4.05 -30.93 -27.15
CA ARG A 325 -4.28 -32.38 -27.18
C ARG A 325 -5.18 -32.89 -26.05
N THR A 326 -5.33 -32.12 -24.97
CA THR A 326 -6.07 -32.50 -23.75
C THR A 326 -7.49 -31.93 -23.72
N PHE A 327 -7.70 -30.72 -24.25
CA PHE A 327 -8.98 -30.00 -24.16
C PHE A 327 -9.65 -29.69 -25.52
N ASN A 328 -9.11 -30.20 -26.63
CA ASN A 328 -9.74 -30.01 -27.95
C ASN A 328 -11.02 -30.83 -28.14
N VAL A 329 -12.14 -30.12 -28.21
CA VAL A 329 -13.39 -30.59 -28.83
C VAL A 329 -13.70 -29.69 -30.03
N ASN A 330 -14.06 -30.29 -31.17
CA ASN A 330 -14.22 -29.57 -32.44
C ASN A 330 -15.65 -29.70 -33.05
N PRO A 331 -16.71 -29.29 -32.32
CA PRO A 331 -18.08 -29.25 -32.86
C PRO A 331 -18.23 -28.13 -33.88
N ILE A 332 -19.10 -28.32 -34.88
CA ILE A 332 -19.25 -27.38 -36.01
C ILE A 332 -19.64 -25.96 -35.57
N TYR A 333 -20.43 -25.81 -34.50
CA TYR A 333 -20.91 -24.51 -34.00
C TYR A 333 -19.85 -23.67 -33.26
N LEU A 334 -18.61 -24.16 -33.09
CA LEU A 334 -17.49 -23.38 -32.56
C LEU A 334 -16.43 -23.05 -33.63
N ARG A 335 -16.59 -23.52 -34.87
CA ARG A 335 -15.61 -23.31 -35.95
C ARG A 335 -15.74 -21.91 -36.56
N HIS A 336 -14.61 -21.37 -37.00
CA HIS A 336 -14.53 -20.09 -37.72
C HIS A 336 -13.40 -20.12 -38.76
N GLU A 337 -13.37 -19.13 -39.65
CA GLU A 337 -12.44 -19.05 -40.80
C GLU A 337 -10.95 -18.94 -40.40
N ASN A 338 -10.69 -18.62 -39.12
CA ASN A 338 -9.35 -18.51 -38.53
C ASN A 338 -9.04 -19.62 -37.52
N SER A 339 -9.89 -20.65 -37.37
CA SER A 339 -9.58 -21.82 -36.54
C SER A 339 -8.28 -22.48 -37.03
N GLY A 340 -7.34 -22.73 -36.12
CA GLY A 340 -5.99 -23.23 -36.46
C GLY A 340 -5.01 -22.19 -37.00
N LYS A 341 -5.42 -20.92 -37.17
CA LYS A 341 -4.54 -19.76 -37.43
C LYS A 341 -4.43 -18.82 -36.23
N ALA A 342 -5.54 -18.66 -35.50
CA ALA A 342 -5.64 -17.85 -34.29
C ALA A 342 -5.69 -18.72 -33.02
N ILE A 343 -5.43 -18.11 -31.86
CA ILE A 343 -5.49 -18.80 -30.56
C ILE A 343 -6.96 -18.89 -30.09
N ASP A 344 -7.50 -20.11 -30.06
CA ASP A 344 -8.78 -20.42 -29.46
C ASP A 344 -8.57 -20.89 -28.01
N TYR A 345 -8.56 -19.94 -27.06
CA TYR A 345 -8.21 -20.18 -25.65
C TYR A 345 -9.09 -21.22 -24.94
N MET A 346 -10.26 -21.60 -25.47
CA MET A 346 -11.04 -22.74 -24.98
C MET A 346 -10.26 -24.06 -24.95
N HIS A 347 -9.24 -24.21 -25.80
CA HIS A 347 -8.36 -25.39 -25.82
C HIS A 347 -7.21 -25.34 -24.79
N TRP A 348 -7.15 -24.27 -23.98
CA TRP A 348 -6.10 -23.99 -23.01
C TRP A 348 -6.61 -24.01 -21.55
N GLN A 349 -7.87 -24.38 -21.34
CA GLN A 349 -8.56 -24.36 -20.04
C GLN A 349 -9.61 -25.48 -19.96
N ILE A 350 -10.21 -25.70 -18.78
CA ILE A 350 -11.24 -26.73 -18.57
C ILE A 350 -12.64 -26.34 -19.10
N PRO A 351 -13.20 -25.13 -18.82
CA PRO A 351 -14.52 -24.76 -19.32
C PRO A 351 -14.48 -24.21 -20.75
N LEU A 352 -15.60 -24.22 -21.46
CA LEU A 352 -15.72 -23.52 -22.75
C LEU A 352 -15.67 -21.99 -22.57
N SER A 353 -16.66 -21.42 -21.87
CA SER A 353 -16.82 -19.97 -21.73
C SER A 353 -15.73 -19.34 -20.86
N ARG A 354 -15.33 -18.12 -21.22
CA ARG A 354 -14.35 -17.29 -20.49
C ARG A 354 -14.63 -15.80 -20.71
N ARG A 355 -14.48 -15.00 -19.67
CA ARG A 355 -14.70 -13.53 -19.65
C ARG A 355 -13.42 -12.76 -20.01
N PHE A 356 -13.53 -11.46 -20.23
CA PHE A 356 -12.42 -10.58 -20.65
C PHE A 356 -11.40 -10.23 -19.53
N ARG A 357 -10.82 -11.26 -18.89
CA ARG A 357 -9.90 -11.13 -17.74
C ARG A 357 -8.70 -10.20 -17.98
N ALA A 358 -8.16 -10.22 -19.20
CA ALA A 358 -6.99 -9.43 -19.57
C ALA A 358 -7.18 -7.92 -19.41
N LEU A 359 -8.42 -7.42 -19.50
CA LEU A 359 -8.71 -5.98 -19.45
C LEU A 359 -8.28 -5.34 -18.13
N LYS A 360 -8.61 -5.95 -16.98
CA LYS A 360 -8.20 -5.45 -15.66
C LYS A 360 -6.71 -5.63 -15.37
N LEU A 361 -6.08 -6.70 -15.89
CA LEU A 361 -4.63 -6.89 -15.79
C LEU A 361 -3.90 -5.78 -16.58
N TRP A 362 -4.34 -5.50 -17.80
CA TRP A 362 -3.81 -4.44 -18.65
C TRP A 362 -4.00 -3.04 -18.03
N PHE A 363 -5.15 -2.77 -17.40
CA PHE A 363 -5.39 -1.53 -16.66
C PHE A 363 -4.39 -1.36 -15.49
N VAL A 364 -4.18 -2.39 -14.67
CA VAL A 364 -3.22 -2.38 -13.56
C VAL A 364 -1.79 -2.18 -14.06
N LEU A 365 -1.36 -2.95 -15.07
CA LEU A 365 -0.02 -2.83 -15.67
C LEU A 365 0.24 -1.43 -16.25
N ARG A 366 -0.75 -0.82 -16.91
CA ARG A 366 -0.62 0.53 -17.49
C ARG A 366 -0.73 1.66 -16.48
N ASN A 367 -1.54 1.51 -15.42
CA ASN A 367 -1.76 2.58 -14.45
C ASN A 367 -0.62 2.70 -13.42
N TYR A 368 -0.13 1.57 -12.89
CA TYR A 368 1.01 1.58 -11.96
C TYR A 368 2.37 1.58 -12.66
N GLY A 369 2.45 1.01 -13.85
CA GLY A 369 3.72 0.74 -14.53
C GLY A 369 4.60 -0.26 -13.77
N VAL A 370 5.72 -0.63 -14.40
CA VAL A 370 6.70 -1.56 -13.82
C VAL A 370 7.27 -1.02 -12.51
N SER A 371 7.59 0.28 -12.44
CA SER A 371 8.17 0.92 -11.25
C SER A 371 7.20 0.98 -10.08
N GLY A 372 5.91 1.24 -10.30
CA GLY A 372 4.88 1.21 -9.26
C GLY A 372 4.65 -0.18 -8.68
N ILE A 373 4.60 -1.20 -9.56
CA ILE A 373 4.47 -2.61 -9.16
C ILE A 373 5.69 -3.05 -8.34
N GLN A 374 6.91 -2.81 -8.83
CA GLN A 374 8.13 -3.14 -8.08
C GLN A 374 8.20 -2.42 -6.73
N LYS A 375 7.79 -1.15 -6.67
CA LYS A 375 7.72 -0.38 -5.41
C LYS A 375 6.76 -1.02 -4.40
N HIS A 376 5.59 -1.49 -4.84
CA HIS A 376 4.62 -2.16 -3.97
C HIS A 376 5.20 -3.44 -3.34
N ILE A 377 5.82 -4.30 -4.16
CA ILE A 377 6.50 -5.52 -3.69
C ILE A 377 7.60 -5.19 -2.68
N ARG A 378 8.52 -4.28 -3.04
CA ARG A 378 9.64 -3.85 -2.18
C ARG A 378 9.17 -3.31 -0.84
N GLU A 379 8.11 -2.50 -0.82
CA GLU A 379 7.53 -1.98 0.42
C GLU A 379 6.91 -3.09 1.29
N GLY A 380 6.19 -4.04 0.69
CA GLY A 380 5.65 -5.19 1.42
C GLY A 380 6.75 -6.05 2.07
N VAL A 381 7.85 -6.30 1.37
CA VAL A 381 9.03 -6.99 1.93
C VAL A 381 9.67 -6.17 3.07
N ARG A 382 9.83 -4.85 2.88
CA ARG A 382 10.41 -3.94 3.89
C ARG A 382 9.57 -3.86 5.17
N LEU A 383 8.25 -3.89 5.04
CA LEU A 383 7.33 -3.93 6.19
C LEU A 383 7.40 -5.27 6.93
N ALA A 384 7.53 -6.39 6.20
CA ALA A 384 7.73 -7.70 6.81
C ALA A 384 9.10 -7.81 7.52
N GLN A 385 10.16 -7.22 6.96
CA GLN A 385 11.47 -7.08 7.64
C GLN A 385 11.36 -6.28 8.94
N LYS A 386 10.51 -5.23 8.98
CA LYS A 386 10.23 -4.50 10.22
C LYS A 386 9.53 -5.40 11.26
N PHE A 387 8.53 -6.18 10.84
CA PHE A 387 7.85 -7.11 11.75
C PHE A 387 8.79 -8.22 12.27
N GLU A 388 9.63 -8.80 11.40
CA GLU A 388 10.69 -9.75 11.76
C GLU A 388 11.60 -9.18 12.85
N ALA A 389 12.11 -7.95 12.68
CA ALA A 389 12.95 -7.28 13.67
C ALA A 389 12.22 -6.99 15.00
N LEU A 390 10.91 -6.72 14.97
CA LEU A 390 10.08 -6.51 16.15
C LEU A 390 9.87 -7.81 16.94
N VAL A 391 9.62 -8.93 16.26
CA VAL A 391 9.50 -10.27 16.86
C VAL A 391 10.82 -10.71 17.50
N LEU A 392 11.95 -10.57 16.78
CA LEU A 392 13.28 -10.96 17.27
C LEU A 392 13.76 -10.13 18.47
N ALA A 393 13.21 -8.94 18.68
CA ALA A 393 13.50 -8.10 19.84
C ALA A 393 12.81 -8.57 21.14
N ASP A 394 11.69 -9.29 21.05
CA ASP A 394 10.94 -9.81 22.20
C ASP A 394 11.32 -11.27 22.48
N GLN A 395 12.05 -11.48 23.58
CA GLN A 395 12.60 -12.80 23.94
C GLN A 395 11.53 -13.87 24.19
N ARG A 396 10.24 -13.49 24.32
CA ARG A 396 9.11 -14.41 24.51
C ARG A 396 8.74 -15.16 23.23
N PHE A 397 9.16 -14.67 22.08
CA PHE A 397 8.87 -15.22 20.76
C PHE A 397 10.09 -15.82 20.07
N GLU A 398 9.84 -16.57 19.00
CA GLU A 398 10.83 -17.06 18.05
C GLU A 398 10.27 -17.14 16.62
N ILE A 399 11.19 -17.14 15.66
CA ILE A 399 10.94 -17.31 14.22
C ILE A 399 11.62 -18.64 13.83
N PRO A 400 10.87 -19.74 13.65
CA PRO A 400 11.47 -21.06 13.40
C PRO A 400 11.87 -21.31 11.94
N GLN A 401 11.52 -20.42 11.01
CA GLN A 401 11.90 -20.45 9.59
C GLN A 401 12.13 -19.00 9.10
N PRO A 402 13.16 -18.73 8.28
CA PRO A 402 13.56 -17.37 7.93
C PRO A 402 12.48 -16.63 7.12
N ARG A 403 12.34 -15.30 7.31
CA ARG A 403 11.37 -14.52 6.55
C ARG A 403 11.78 -14.44 5.07
N ASN A 404 10.99 -15.10 4.24
CA ASN A 404 11.01 -14.90 2.79
C ASN A 404 9.90 -13.94 2.37
N LEU A 405 10.25 -13.01 1.47
CA LEU A 405 9.35 -11.98 0.94
C LEU A 405 8.56 -11.23 2.05
N GLY A 406 7.24 -11.14 1.92
CA GLY A 406 6.33 -10.36 2.77
C GLY A 406 5.67 -11.15 3.91
N MET A 407 6.16 -12.34 4.29
CA MET A 407 5.52 -13.19 5.30
C MET A 407 6.51 -13.63 6.39
N VAL A 408 6.15 -13.42 7.66
CA VAL A 408 6.90 -13.88 8.83
C VAL A 408 6.10 -14.96 9.57
N ALA A 409 6.69 -16.14 9.72
CA ALA A 409 6.14 -17.19 10.59
C ALA A 409 6.78 -17.10 11.98
N PHE A 410 5.98 -16.98 13.04
CA PHE A 410 6.46 -16.77 14.40
C PHE A 410 5.61 -17.54 15.43
N ARG A 411 6.15 -17.75 16.63
CA ARG A 411 5.45 -18.42 17.74
C ARG A 411 5.89 -17.89 19.10
N LEU A 412 5.09 -18.14 20.13
CA LEU A 412 5.55 -18.07 21.52
C LEU A 412 6.43 -19.29 21.82
N LYS A 413 7.49 -19.08 22.58
CA LYS A 413 8.36 -20.17 23.07
C LYS A 413 7.60 -21.10 24.02
N GLY A 414 8.01 -22.37 24.04
CA GLY A 414 7.30 -23.44 24.76
C GLY A 414 6.22 -24.10 23.88
N ASP A 415 5.16 -24.57 24.52
CA ASP A 415 4.18 -25.46 23.90
C ASP A 415 3.35 -24.81 22.79
N ASN A 416 3.00 -25.60 21.76
CA ASN A 416 2.11 -25.20 20.69
C ASN A 416 0.78 -24.61 21.20
N ALA A 417 0.25 -25.13 22.32
CA ALA A 417 -0.98 -24.66 22.95
C ALA A 417 -0.92 -23.23 23.51
N LEU A 418 0.27 -22.61 23.68
CA LEU A 418 0.40 -21.19 23.99
C LEU A 418 0.14 -20.34 22.74
N THR A 419 0.78 -20.70 21.63
CA THR A 419 0.65 -20.02 20.33
C THR A 419 -0.75 -20.20 19.73
N GLU A 420 -1.39 -21.36 19.93
CA GLU A 420 -2.79 -21.59 19.55
C GLU A 420 -3.76 -20.68 20.35
N ARG A 421 -3.54 -20.54 21.67
CA ARG A 421 -4.33 -19.63 22.52
C ARG A 421 -4.13 -18.16 22.13
N LEU A 422 -2.90 -17.76 21.78
CA LEU A 422 -2.59 -16.43 21.26
C LEU A 422 -3.40 -16.14 19.99
N LEU A 423 -3.33 -17.04 19.01
CA LEU A 423 -4.05 -16.85 17.75
C LEU A 423 -5.58 -16.80 17.93
N LYS A 424 -6.13 -17.69 18.78
CA LYS A 424 -7.55 -17.71 19.10
C LYS A 424 -8.00 -16.39 19.76
N ARG A 425 -7.23 -15.84 20.70
CA ARG A 425 -7.58 -14.59 21.41
C ARG A 425 -7.44 -13.36 20.50
N LEU A 426 -6.42 -13.31 19.61
CA LEU A 426 -6.27 -12.26 18.59
C LEU A 426 -7.47 -12.22 17.63
N ASN A 427 -7.79 -13.35 16.98
CA ASN A 427 -8.92 -13.43 16.04
C ASN A 427 -10.28 -13.17 16.74
N ALA A 428 -10.44 -13.55 18.01
CA ALA A 428 -11.66 -13.28 18.79
C ALA A 428 -11.87 -11.78 19.08
N ARG A 429 -10.80 -11.00 19.28
CA ARG A 429 -10.86 -9.54 19.35
C ARG A 429 -11.11 -8.92 17.99
N GLY A 430 -10.47 -9.45 16.94
CA GLY A 430 -10.77 -9.15 15.54
C GLY A 430 -10.25 -7.80 15.03
N TYR A 431 -9.40 -7.10 15.79
CA TYR A 431 -8.65 -5.93 15.30
C TYR A 431 -7.75 -6.31 14.13
N MET A 432 -7.03 -7.42 14.29
CA MET A 432 -6.25 -8.08 13.24
C MET A 432 -6.84 -9.46 12.90
N HIS A 433 -6.48 -10.02 11.75
CA HIS A 433 -6.75 -11.42 11.42
C HIS A 433 -5.48 -12.17 10.99
N ALA A 434 -5.21 -13.33 11.59
CA ALA A 434 -4.13 -14.22 11.19
C ALA A 434 -4.57 -15.70 11.17
N VAL A 435 -3.75 -16.58 10.59
CA VAL A 435 -3.98 -18.04 10.52
C VAL A 435 -2.70 -18.82 10.86
N PRO A 436 -2.81 -20.08 11.30
CA PRO A 436 -1.65 -20.85 11.71
C PRO A 436 -1.02 -21.62 10.54
N ALA A 437 0.16 -22.20 10.81
CA ALA A 437 0.70 -23.34 10.07
C ALA A 437 1.43 -24.29 11.03
N CYS A 438 1.88 -25.43 10.49
CA CYS A 438 2.66 -26.43 11.22
C CYS A 438 3.92 -26.76 10.42
N PHE A 439 5.11 -26.63 11.01
CA PHE A 439 6.39 -26.97 10.39
C PHE A 439 7.00 -28.15 11.14
N LYS A 440 6.99 -29.35 10.54
CA LYS A 440 7.48 -30.61 11.15
C LYS A 440 7.05 -30.79 12.63
N GLY A 441 5.79 -30.46 12.94
CA GLY A 441 5.18 -30.55 14.28
C GLY A 441 5.12 -29.25 15.09
N ILE A 442 5.83 -28.19 14.65
CA ILE A 442 5.88 -26.89 15.33
C ILE A 442 4.72 -26.00 14.86
N TYR A 443 3.81 -25.64 15.77
CA TYR A 443 2.71 -24.71 15.49
C TYR A 443 3.23 -23.26 15.48
N VAL A 444 2.85 -22.51 14.43
CA VAL A 444 3.22 -21.10 14.22
C VAL A 444 2.01 -20.26 13.83
N ILE A 445 2.09 -18.95 14.08
CA ILE A 445 1.24 -17.93 13.47
C ILE A 445 1.96 -17.40 12.23
N ARG A 446 1.24 -17.24 11.13
CA ARG A 446 1.74 -16.56 9.92
C ARG A 446 1.27 -15.11 9.93
N PHE A 447 2.22 -14.18 9.82
CA PHE A 447 1.97 -12.75 9.62
C PHE A 447 2.35 -12.36 8.19
N THR A 448 1.35 -12.24 7.32
CA THR A 448 1.55 -11.77 5.94
C THR A 448 1.30 -10.26 5.86
N VAL A 449 2.21 -9.47 5.29
CA VAL A 449 1.93 -8.09 4.91
C VAL A 449 1.06 -8.09 3.65
N THR A 450 -0.15 -7.52 3.74
CA THR A 450 -1.13 -7.57 2.64
C THR A 450 -1.32 -6.21 1.97
N SER A 451 -2.11 -5.31 2.58
CA SER A 451 -2.70 -4.15 1.91
C SER A 451 -1.65 -3.24 1.27
N SER A 452 -1.93 -2.76 0.06
CA SER A 452 -1.09 -1.79 -0.66
C SER A 452 -0.96 -0.43 0.05
N ARG A 453 -1.74 -0.22 1.12
CA ARG A 453 -1.73 0.96 2.01
C ARG A 453 -1.25 0.66 3.43
N THR A 454 -0.67 -0.53 3.67
CA THR A 454 -0.01 -0.85 4.95
C THR A 454 1.18 0.07 5.16
N THR A 455 1.37 0.55 6.39
CA THR A 455 2.39 1.54 6.75
C THR A 455 3.29 1.03 7.88
N ASN A 456 4.32 1.81 8.20
CA ASN A 456 5.13 1.58 9.38
C ASN A 456 4.34 1.67 10.71
N GLN A 457 3.17 2.32 10.73
CA GLN A 457 2.37 2.46 11.95
C GLN A 457 1.48 1.24 12.17
N ASP A 458 0.77 0.76 11.15
CA ASP A 458 -0.07 -0.46 11.24
C ASP A 458 0.74 -1.64 11.82
N ILE A 459 1.93 -1.89 11.26
CA ILE A 459 2.88 -2.93 11.72
C ILE A 459 3.29 -2.79 13.20
N LEU A 460 3.30 -1.57 13.76
CA LEU A 460 3.56 -1.36 15.19
C LEU A 460 2.34 -1.65 16.04
N ASP A 461 1.14 -1.29 15.57
CA ASP A 461 -0.11 -1.46 16.31
C ASP A 461 -0.54 -2.92 16.35
N ASP A 462 -0.46 -3.64 15.23
CA ASP A 462 -0.65 -5.09 15.18
C ASP A 462 0.36 -5.82 16.09
N TRP A 463 1.61 -5.37 16.13
CA TRP A 463 2.62 -5.91 17.06
C TRP A 463 2.35 -5.55 18.53
N ASN A 464 1.81 -4.36 18.81
CA ASN A 464 1.40 -3.96 20.15
C ASN A 464 0.25 -4.83 20.66
N GLU A 465 -0.71 -5.16 19.81
CA GLU A 465 -1.80 -6.09 20.13
C GLU A 465 -1.28 -7.51 20.36
N ILE A 466 -0.41 -8.04 19.48
CA ILE A 466 0.24 -9.35 19.68
C ILE A 466 0.97 -9.43 21.03
N LYS A 467 1.77 -8.42 21.39
CA LYS A 467 2.47 -8.38 22.68
C LYS A 467 1.53 -8.31 23.88
N THR A 468 0.39 -7.63 23.74
CA THR A 468 -0.62 -7.43 24.79
C THR A 468 -1.35 -8.73 25.07
N VAL A 469 -1.88 -9.37 24.02
CA VAL A 469 -2.53 -10.69 24.11
C VAL A 469 -1.56 -11.77 24.60
N ALA A 470 -0.29 -11.72 24.17
CA ALA A 470 0.75 -12.61 24.70
C ALA A 470 1.05 -12.37 26.19
N LYS A 471 1.12 -11.10 26.64
CA LYS A 471 1.29 -10.76 28.06
C LYS A 471 0.14 -11.34 28.89
N GLU A 472 -1.11 -11.16 28.45
CA GLU A 472 -2.28 -11.72 29.13
C GLU A 472 -2.20 -13.25 29.25
N ILE A 473 -1.87 -13.95 28.16
CA ILE A 473 -1.80 -15.43 28.18
C ILE A 473 -0.67 -15.95 29.07
N LEU A 474 0.47 -15.25 29.13
CA LEU A 474 1.57 -15.64 30.03
C LEU A 474 1.25 -15.31 31.50
N MET A 475 0.48 -14.26 31.77
CA MET A 475 -0.08 -13.99 33.09
C MET A 475 -1.09 -15.07 33.49
N ASP A 476 -2.05 -15.41 32.62
CA ASP A 476 -3.08 -16.44 32.83
C ASP A 476 -2.50 -17.83 33.15
N VAL A 477 -1.41 -18.20 32.49
CA VAL A 477 -0.85 -19.57 32.55
C VAL A 477 0.29 -19.71 33.58
N PHE A 478 1.07 -18.65 33.83
CA PHE A 478 2.30 -18.72 34.64
C PHE A 478 2.41 -17.65 35.74
N GLY A 479 1.49 -16.70 35.83
CA GLY A 479 1.60 -15.56 36.77
C GLY A 479 2.77 -14.62 36.48
N SER A 480 3.36 -14.69 35.27
CA SER A 480 4.58 -13.96 34.87
C SER A 480 4.43 -13.39 33.46
N GLU A 481 4.74 -12.12 33.24
CA GLU A 481 4.63 -11.47 31.91
C GLU A 481 5.57 -12.09 30.85
N ASN A 482 6.61 -12.80 31.32
CA ASN A 482 7.57 -13.56 30.51
C ASN A 482 7.29 -15.08 30.54
N GLY A 483 6.26 -15.52 31.26
CA GLY A 483 6.01 -16.93 31.54
C GLY A 483 7.17 -17.61 32.29
N ASN A 484 7.41 -18.88 31.96
CA ASN A 484 8.56 -19.67 32.42
C ASN A 484 9.89 -19.30 31.71
N ILE A 485 9.90 -18.28 30.84
CA ILE A 485 11.10 -17.92 30.08
C ILE A 485 12.04 -17.16 31.01
N VAL A 486 13.05 -17.88 31.50
CA VAL A 486 14.21 -17.30 32.19
C VAL A 486 14.97 -16.43 31.19
N VAL A 487 14.56 -15.17 31.08
CA VAL A 487 15.35 -14.13 30.44
C VAL A 487 16.69 -14.08 31.18
N PRO A 488 17.81 -14.52 30.58
CA PRO A 488 19.09 -14.31 31.21
C PRO A 488 19.26 -12.79 31.31
N LYS A 489 19.50 -12.28 32.53
CA LYS A 489 19.92 -10.90 32.69
C LYS A 489 21.19 -10.75 31.87
N LYS A 490 21.09 -10.12 30.68
CA LYS A 490 22.26 -9.78 29.87
C LYS A 490 23.26 -9.14 30.83
N PRO A 491 24.50 -9.67 30.95
CA PRO A 491 25.46 -9.06 31.85
C PRO A 491 25.53 -7.59 31.48
N ARG A 492 25.48 -6.71 32.49
CA ARG A 492 25.67 -5.27 32.28
C ARG A 492 27.14 -5.08 31.94
N ILE A 493 27.50 -5.33 30.67
CA ILE A 493 28.80 -5.04 30.09
C ILE A 493 29.06 -3.58 30.45
N SER A 494 30.05 -3.37 31.31
CA SER A 494 30.33 -2.05 31.83
C SER A 494 30.80 -1.14 30.69
N LEU A 495 30.57 0.17 30.83
CA LEU A 495 31.13 1.15 29.90
C LEU A 495 32.67 1.12 29.82
N LYS A 496 33.32 0.38 30.73
CA LYS A 496 34.74 0.03 30.68
C LYS A 496 34.97 -1.15 29.72
N GLU A 497 34.34 -2.30 29.94
CA GLU A 497 34.46 -3.49 29.06
C GLU A 497 34.08 -3.17 27.61
N THR A 498 33.03 -2.38 27.36
CA THR A 498 32.64 -1.99 25.98
C THR A 498 33.67 -1.05 25.32
N ARG A 499 34.48 -0.33 26.10
CA ARG A 499 35.64 0.45 25.59
C ARG A 499 36.86 -0.42 25.33
N GLU A 500 37.10 -1.41 26.21
CA GLU A 500 38.24 -2.32 26.11
C GLU A 500 38.07 -3.32 24.94
N LEU A 501 36.83 -3.75 24.67
CA LEU A 501 36.49 -4.63 23.54
C LEU A 501 36.31 -3.89 22.21
N ASN A 502 36.15 -2.57 22.20
CA ASN A 502 36.00 -1.78 20.99
C ASN A 502 36.67 -0.40 21.12
N ALA A 503 37.84 -0.27 20.49
CA ALA A 503 38.64 0.96 20.45
C ALA A 503 37.92 2.19 19.85
N THR A 504 36.80 2.00 19.14
CA THR A 504 35.94 3.08 18.61
C THR A 504 34.72 3.41 19.48
N PHE A 505 34.60 2.81 20.68
CA PHE A 505 33.47 3.05 21.57
C PHE A 505 33.56 4.44 22.24
N GLY A 506 32.99 5.43 21.55
CA GLY A 506 32.98 6.84 21.92
C GLY A 506 33.15 7.78 20.72
N THR A 507 33.73 7.29 19.62
CA THR A 507 33.80 8.03 18.35
C THR A 507 32.49 7.89 17.58
N SER A 508 31.59 8.85 17.79
CA SER A 508 30.29 9.03 17.09
C SER A 508 29.28 7.88 17.20
N LEU A 509 28.51 7.89 18.30
CA LEU A 509 27.34 7.03 18.51
C LEU A 509 26.21 7.22 17.46
N LEU A 510 26.24 8.31 16.69
CA LEU A 510 25.23 8.66 15.67
C LEU A 510 25.26 7.78 14.41
N LEU A 511 26.34 7.03 14.17
CA LEU A 511 26.50 6.23 12.94
C LEU A 511 26.36 4.71 13.16
N ALA A 512 26.23 4.24 14.41
CA ALA A 512 26.26 2.81 14.74
C ALA A 512 24.89 2.12 14.79
N ASN A 513 23.80 2.86 15.02
CA ASN A 513 22.46 2.30 15.34
C ASN A 513 21.39 2.48 14.24
N SER A 514 21.80 2.72 12.98
CA SER A 514 20.90 2.73 11.83
C SER A 514 21.41 1.75 10.76
N PRO A 515 20.64 0.70 10.40
CA PRO A 515 21.02 -0.22 9.32
C PRO A 515 21.10 0.43 7.93
N MET A 516 20.63 1.68 7.78
CA MET A 516 20.40 2.36 6.51
C MET A 516 21.09 3.74 6.42
N SER A 517 22.09 4.03 7.27
CA SER A 517 22.94 5.21 7.08
C SER A 517 23.86 5.02 5.87
N PRO A 518 23.80 5.86 4.81
CA PRO A 518 24.69 5.73 3.66
C PRO A 518 26.14 6.00 4.11
N LYS A 519 27.03 5.03 3.88
CA LYS A 519 28.43 5.05 4.37
C LYS A 519 29.36 6.05 3.65
N ILE A 520 28.80 7.06 2.99
CA ILE A 520 29.55 8.11 2.27
C ILE A 520 28.99 9.47 2.67
N VAL A 521 29.45 9.98 3.81
CA VAL A 521 29.47 11.42 4.10
C VAL A 521 30.95 11.78 4.21
N ASN A 522 31.47 12.51 3.23
CA ASN A 522 32.86 12.95 3.23
C ASN A 522 33.05 14.01 4.33
N GLY A 523 33.99 13.77 5.24
CA GLY A 523 34.13 14.53 6.50
C GLY A 523 34.44 16.02 6.33
N THR A 524 34.83 16.46 5.13
CA THR A 524 35.14 17.85 4.80
C THR A 524 33.92 18.78 4.73
N HIS A 525 32.70 18.26 4.50
CA HIS A 525 31.50 19.11 4.36
C HIS A 525 30.93 19.63 5.68
N ALA A 526 31.31 19.07 6.83
CA ALA A 526 30.83 19.50 8.15
C ALA A 526 31.68 20.63 8.78
N ALA A 527 32.69 21.15 8.05
CA ALA A 527 33.72 22.03 8.61
C ALA A 527 33.58 23.52 8.25
N ILE A 528 32.63 23.91 7.39
CA ILE A 528 32.52 25.29 6.86
C ILE A 528 31.08 25.82 7.01
N CYS A 529 30.74 26.22 8.24
CA CYS A 529 29.60 27.10 8.57
C CYS A 529 29.97 27.89 9.83
N ASP A 530 29.85 29.22 9.79
CA ASP A 530 30.13 30.05 10.97
C ASP A 530 29.07 29.88 12.07
N TYR A 531 29.54 29.75 13.31
CA TYR A 531 28.73 29.29 14.44
C TYR A 531 27.58 30.25 14.83
N GLU A 532 27.76 31.55 14.59
CA GLU A 532 26.92 32.62 15.15
C GLU A 532 25.54 32.74 14.47
N GLN A 533 25.50 32.59 13.14
CA GLN A 533 24.23 32.63 12.39
C GLN A 533 23.37 31.37 12.64
N VAL A 534 24.00 30.21 12.79
CA VAL A 534 23.29 28.95 13.10
C VAL A 534 22.66 29.01 14.49
N LEU A 535 23.40 29.47 15.50
CA LEU A 535 22.87 29.66 16.86
C LEU A 535 21.70 30.64 16.89
N THR A 536 21.82 31.77 16.18
CA THR A 536 20.74 32.78 16.10
C THR A 536 19.49 32.23 15.40
N SER A 537 19.66 31.50 14.29
CA SER A 537 18.55 30.85 13.59
C SER A 537 17.87 29.78 14.45
N CYS A 538 18.64 28.92 15.12
CA CYS A 538 18.09 27.92 16.03
C CYS A 538 17.34 28.55 17.21
N ALA A 539 17.88 29.60 17.83
CA ALA A 539 17.20 30.31 18.91
C ALA A 539 15.84 30.88 18.47
N GLN A 540 15.75 31.45 17.26
CA GLN A 540 14.48 31.94 16.71
C GLN A 540 13.49 30.80 16.38
N THR A 541 13.96 29.66 15.86
CA THR A 541 13.10 28.50 15.61
C THR A 541 12.60 27.84 16.91
N PHE A 542 13.45 27.71 17.94
CA PHE A 542 13.06 27.12 19.22
C PHE A 542 12.20 28.05 20.07
N ALA A 543 12.32 29.38 19.94
CA ALA A 543 11.44 30.33 20.62
C ALA A 543 9.94 30.19 20.23
N GLN A 544 9.64 29.53 19.10
CA GLN A 544 8.27 29.25 18.66
C GLN A 544 7.70 27.94 19.26
N LEU A 545 8.54 27.11 19.88
CA LEU A 545 8.14 25.87 20.54
C LEU A 545 7.96 26.12 22.04
N LYS A 546 6.70 26.11 22.51
CA LYS A 546 6.38 26.17 23.95
C LYS A 546 6.84 24.89 24.67
N MET A 547 8.09 24.90 25.13
CA MET A 547 8.65 23.95 26.07
C MET A 547 8.62 24.54 27.49
N GLU A 548 7.92 23.90 28.42
CA GLU A 548 7.98 24.30 29.83
C GLU A 548 9.39 24.04 30.40
N PRO A 549 10.06 25.04 30.99
CA PRO A 549 11.41 24.87 31.53
C PRO A 549 11.38 24.12 32.87
N LYS A 550 11.79 22.84 32.87
CA LYS A 550 12.09 22.10 34.11
C LYS A 550 13.45 22.51 34.66
N ASP A 551 13.47 23.65 35.33
CA ASP A 551 14.64 24.19 36.02
C ASP A 551 15.10 23.25 37.16
N SER A 552 16.30 22.68 37.01
CA SER A 552 16.88 21.68 37.92
C SER A 552 18.22 22.15 38.52
N PRO A 553 18.49 21.86 39.81
CA PRO A 553 19.79 22.17 40.43
C PRO A 553 21.00 21.53 39.71
N GLU A 554 20.81 20.35 39.12
CA GLU A 554 21.81 19.65 38.29
C GLU A 554 22.08 20.41 36.99
N MET A 555 21.02 20.89 36.32
CA MET A 555 21.12 21.71 35.10
C MET A 555 21.88 23.01 35.39
N ARG A 556 21.52 23.75 36.46
CA ARG A 556 22.23 24.97 36.86
C ARG A 556 23.71 24.71 37.19
N ARG A 557 24.05 23.58 37.82
CA ARG A 557 25.46 23.18 38.06
C ARG A 557 26.19 22.86 36.76
N ARG A 558 25.55 22.15 35.82
CA ARG A 558 26.11 21.78 34.51
C ARG A 558 26.42 23.02 33.67
N ILE A 559 25.46 23.94 33.54
CA ILE A 559 25.63 25.23 32.82
C ILE A 559 26.78 26.05 33.43
N ARG A 560 26.88 26.12 34.76
CA ARG A 560 27.97 26.85 35.43
C ARG A 560 29.34 26.21 35.20
N GLY A 561 29.41 24.87 35.13
CA GLY A 561 30.62 24.14 34.72
C GLY A 561 31.01 24.37 33.25
N ILE A 562 30.02 24.48 32.36
CA ILE A 562 30.21 24.79 30.93
C ILE A 562 30.79 26.19 30.76
N LYS A 563 30.14 27.22 31.34
CA LYS A 563 30.60 28.63 31.28
C LYS A 563 32.02 28.83 31.85
N MET A 564 32.48 27.99 32.77
CA MET A 564 33.79 28.10 33.43
C MET A 564 34.97 27.42 32.69
N CYS A 565 34.74 26.48 31.77
CA CYS A 565 35.78 25.51 31.38
C CYS A 565 36.40 25.68 29.98
N GLY A 566 35.89 26.59 29.13
CA GLY A 566 36.53 27.01 27.88
C GLY A 566 36.75 25.90 26.81
N LYS A 567 36.04 24.77 26.91
CA LYS A 567 36.17 23.61 26.02
C LYS A 567 34.95 23.47 25.10
N LYS A 568 35.07 22.66 24.04
CA LYS A 568 33.93 22.27 23.19
C LYS A 568 33.13 21.15 23.87
N PHE A 569 31.80 21.22 23.79
CA PHE A 569 30.88 20.30 24.47
C PHE A 569 29.94 19.58 23.47
N SER A 570 29.12 18.64 23.96
CA SER A 570 28.14 17.92 23.12
C SER A 570 26.97 18.80 22.70
N LEU A 571 26.24 18.39 21.66
CA LEU A 571 25.03 19.11 21.20
C LEU A 571 24.02 19.28 22.34
N ASP A 572 23.78 18.24 23.13
CA ASP A 572 22.87 18.27 24.29
C ASP A 572 23.34 19.26 25.36
N SER A 573 24.65 19.36 25.58
CA SER A 573 25.25 20.34 26.51
C SER A 573 25.10 21.77 26.01
N CYS A 574 25.10 21.97 24.68
CA CYS A 574 24.80 23.26 24.06
C CYS A 574 23.29 23.58 24.11
N MET A 575 22.41 22.57 24.03
CA MET A 575 20.97 22.76 24.23
C MET A 575 20.63 23.13 25.68
N ASP A 576 21.22 22.45 26.68
CA ASP A 576 21.14 22.86 28.10
C ASP A 576 21.58 24.33 28.29
N MET A 577 22.62 24.76 27.57
CA MET A 577 23.14 26.13 27.64
C MET A 577 22.20 27.15 26.99
N VAL A 578 21.64 26.86 25.81
CA VAL A 578 20.65 27.72 25.13
C VAL A 578 19.38 27.84 25.98
N GLN A 579 18.90 26.73 26.54
CA GLN A 579 17.73 26.71 27.42
C GLN A 579 17.98 27.49 28.72
N GLY A 580 19.20 27.39 29.28
CA GLY A 580 19.64 28.21 30.40
C GLY A 580 19.71 29.71 30.09
N MET A 581 20.19 30.09 28.91
CA MET A 581 20.24 31.50 28.48
C MET A 581 18.84 32.09 28.27
N MET A 582 17.86 31.30 27.81
CA MET A 582 16.47 31.74 27.74
C MET A 582 15.83 31.95 29.12
N VAL A 583 16.29 31.26 30.16
CA VAL A 583 15.86 31.50 31.56
C VAL A 583 16.59 32.70 32.18
N GLU A 584 17.85 32.96 31.82
CA GLU A 584 18.59 34.16 32.25
C GLU A 584 18.04 35.48 31.64
N GLN A 585 17.23 35.42 30.57
CA GLN A 585 16.70 36.59 29.87
C GLN A 585 15.40 37.21 30.43
N SER A 586 14.84 36.67 31.53
CA SER A 586 13.55 37.11 32.08
C SER A 586 13.64 37.98 33.37
N LEU A 587 14.66 38.83 33.49
CA LEU A 587 14.80 39.80 34.59
C LEU A 587 15.32 41.19 34.15
N PRO A 588 14.54 42.25 34.39
CA PRO A 588 15.04 43.61 34.56
C PRO A 588 15.18 43.99 36.05
N GLN A 589 16.34 44.53 36.42
CA GLN A 589 16.54 45.44 37.57
C GLN A 589 16.17 46.88 37.13
N CYS A 590 15.89 47.90 37.96
CA CYS A 590 15.78 48.15 39.41
C CYS A 590 15.14 49.58 39.56
N CYS A 591 14.62 50.09 40.68
CA CYS A 591 14.21 49.60 42.01
C CYS A 591 13.30 50.68 42.66
N GLU A 592 12.92 50.53 43.95
CA GLU A 592 12.42 51.57 44.87
C GLU A 592 11.04 52.24 44.57
N ASP A 593 10.16 52.51 45.53
CA ASP A 593 9.89 51.97 46.89
C ASP A 593 8.43 52.38 47.26
N GLU A 594 7.82 52.33 48.46
CA GLU A 594 8.23 52.18 49.87
C GLU A 594 7.30 51.20 50.65
N ARG A 595 7.81 50.68 51.79
CA ARG A 595 7.23 50.56 53.17
C ARG A 595 5.71 50.44 53.40
N GLU A 596 5.17 49.92 54.52
CA GLU A 596 5.65 49.44 55.84
C GLU A 596 4.52 48.57 56.45
N ASP A 597 4.66 47.57 57.33
CA ASP A 597 5.69 46.54 57.60
C ASP A 597 5.04 45.44 58.52
N THR A 598 5.78 44.39 58.88
CA THR A 598 5.56 43.40 59.97
C THR A 598 4.56 42.25 59.72
N SER A 599 4.61 41.12 60.45
CA SER A 599 5.75 40.23 60.79
C SER A 599 5.23 38.94 61.46
N ASN A 600 5.80 37.77 61.14
CA ASN A 600 5.70 36.49 61.89
C ASN A 600 4.29 35.85 62.05
N GLY A 601 4.12 34.54 62.20
CA GLY A 601 5.06 33.41 62.14
C GLY A 601 4.41 32.09 62.60
N SER A 602 5.18 30.99 62.55
CA SER A 602 4.95 29.69 63.25
C SER A 602 3.63 28.91 63.09
N SER A 603 3.74 27.68 62.58
CA SER A 603 2.87 26.53 62.89
C SER A 603 3.33 25.84 64.21
N PRO A 604 2.81 24.67 64.68
CA PRO A 604 1.66 23.86 64.23
C PRO A 604 0.73 23.33 65.36
N GLY A 605 -0.26 22.51 65.01
CA GLY A 605 -0.94 21.56 65.92
C GLY A 605 -2.38 21.94 66.34
N ASP A 606 -3.21 21.01 66.85
CA ASP A 606 -3.06 19.54 66.91
C ASP A 606 -4.43 18.83 67.11
N LYS A 607 -4.49 17.53 66.80
CA LYS A 607 -5.45 16.49 67.29
C LYS A 607 -6.97 16.71 67.34
N SER A 608 -7.66 15.73 66.70
CA SER A 608 -8.76 14.90 67.28
C SER A 608 -10.17 15.51 67.41
N SER A 609 -11.29 14.76 67.40
CA SER A 609 -11.60 13.37 66.93
C SER A 609 -13.11 13.08 67.10
N ILE A 610 -13.62 11.99 66.49
CA ILE A 610 -14.89 11.28 66.85
C ILE A 610 -16.19 12.07 66.54
N SER A 611 -17.38 11.48 66.30
CA SER A 611 -17.77 10.36 65.41
C SER A 611 -19.30 10.41 65.19
N SER A 612 -19.84 9.50 64.37
CA SER A 612 -21.23 8.98 64.43
C SER A 612 -22.44 9.96 64.38
N SER A 613 -23.06 9.97 63.19
CA SER A 613 -24.50 9.83 62.84
C SER A 613 -25.40 9.12 63.91
N PRO A 614 -26.77 9.08 63.83
CA PRO A 614 -27.58 9.04 62.58
C PRO A 614 -29.07 9.53 62.63
N LEU A 615 -29.83 9.16 61.56
CA LEU A 615 -31.28 8.81 61.48
C LEU A 615 -32.38 9.85 61.11
N THR A 616 -33.25 9.39 60.17
CA THR A 616 -34.71 9.63 60.01
C THR A 616 -35.24 11.04 59.61
N SER A 617 -36.37 11.20 58.88
CA SER A 617 -37.27 10.23 58.17
C SER A 617 -38.36 10.88 57.27
N ILE A 618 -38.78 10.16 56.21
CA ILE A 618 -40.15 10.03 55.64
C ILE A 618 -40.85 11.27 54.98
N GLY A 619 -41.50 11.04 53.83
CA GLY A 619 -42.58 11.89 53.27
C GLY A 619 -42.93 11.60 51.80
N THR A 620 -44.16 11.19 51.48
CA THR A 620 -44.59 10.77 50.11
C THR A 620 -46.08 11.04 49.83
N ILE A 621 -46.45 11.59 48.65
CA ILE A 621 -47.79 11.66 47.98
C ILE A 621 -47.61 12.51 46.67
N LYS A 622 -47.94 12.07 45.43
CA LYS A 622 -49.24 12.09 44.66
C LYS A 622 -49.87 13.51 44.50
N GLN A 623 -50.52 13.94 43.39
CA GLN A 623 -51.03 13.24 42.17
C GLN A 623 -51.02 14.12 40.87
N GLU A 624 -51.98 13.98 39.93
CA GLU A 624 -51.88 14.25 38.45
C GLU A 624 -52.78 15.40 37.87
N HIS A 625 -52.75 15.61 36.53
CA HIS A 625 -53.57 16.47 35.61
C HIS A 625 -53.13 17.95 35.43
N SER A 626 -52.73 18.46 34.23
CA SER A 626 -53.41 18.77 32.93
C SER A 626 -54.32 20.02 32.97
N GLU A 627 -54.32 21.00 32.04
CA GLU A 627 -53.80 21.02 30.64
C GLU A 627 -53.66 22.46 30.00
N THR A 628 -52.86 22.57 28.92
CA THR A 628 -52.86 23.59 27.81
C THR A 628 -52.30 25.04 27.92
N ASN A 629 -51.83 25.51 26.73
CA ASN A 629 -51.46 26.88 26.29
C ASN A 629 -50.15 27.52 26.83
N GLN A 630 -49.27 28.13 26.01
CA GLN A 630 -49.11 28.13 24.54
C GLN A 630 -47.73 28.73 24.14
N LEU A 631 -47.14 28.31 23.00
CA LEU A 631 -45.93 28.88 22.33
C LEU A 631 -44.60 28.72 23.14
N GLN A 632 -43.41 28.50 22.55
CA GLN A 632 -42.99 28.32 21.15
C GLN A 632 -41.76 27.38 21.10
N VAL A 633 -41.56 26.62 20.02
CA VAL A 633 -40.43 25.68 19.85
C VAL A 633 -39.59 26.07 18.62
N PRO A 634 -38.26 26.24 18.73
CA PRO A 634 -37.38 26.32 17.57
C PRO A 634 -37.21 24.94 16.91
N LEU A 635 -37.45 24.87 15.60
CA LEU A 635 -37.22 23.68 14.78
C LEU A 635 -35.72 23.47 14.52
N ALA A 636 -35.29 22.21 14.44
CA ALA A 636 -33.98 21.86 13.91
C ALA A 636 -33.97 21.99 12.36
N PRO A 637 -32.99 22.69 11.76
CA PRO A 637 -32.83 22.72 10.30
C PRO A 637 -32.06 21.48 9.82
N SER A 638 -32.62 20.80 8.82
CA SER A 638 -31.97 19.64 8.19
C SER A 638 -31.27 20.00 6.88
N ARG A 639 -30.10 19.38 6.68
CA ARG A 639 -29.33 19.26 5.41
C ARG A 639 -28.77 20.53 4.74
N GLN A 640 -27.43 20.53 4.67
CA GLN A 640 -26.61 20.83 3.49
C GLN A 640 -26.61 22.25 2.90
N TYR A 641 -25.42 22.88 2.95
CA TYR A 641 -24.66 23.10 1.72
C TYR A 641 -23.29 22.44 1.82
N ARG A 642 -22.92 21.62 0.84
CA ARG A 642 -21.53 21.15 0.63
C ARG A 642 -20.79 22.23 -0.17
N SER A 643 -19.55 22.52 0.21
CA SER A 643 -18.63 23.30 -0.64
C SER A 643 -18.39 22.55 -1.96
N LYS A 644 -18.79 23.15 -3.09
CA LYS A 644 -18.48 22.60 -4.42
C LYS A 644 -17.02 22.87 -4.75
N SER A 645 -16.18 21.83 -4.77
CA SER A 645 -14.93 21.87 -5.52
C SER A 645 -15.27 21.81 -7.02
N VAL A 646 -15.19 22.95 -7.71
CA VAL A 646 -15.26 23.00 -9.18
C VAL A 646 -13.84 23.10 -9.71
N ASP A 647 -13.37 22.05 -10.38
CA ASP A 647 -12.11 22.09 -11.12
C ASP A 647 -12.27 23.00 -12.35
N VAL A 648 -11.82 24.24 -12.23
CA VAL A 648 -11.72 25.16 -13.37
C VAL A 648 -10.44 24.83 -14.14
N SER A 649 -10.58 24.15 -15.28
CA SER A 649 -9.46 23.92 -16.20
C SER A 649 -8.93 25.26 -16.74
N LEU A 650 -7.66 25.56 -16.47
CA LEU A 650 -6.96 26.75 -16.96
C LEU A 650 -6.07 26.48 -18.18
N ALA A 651 -6.32 25.38 -18.88
CA ALA A 651 -5.62 25.01 -20.12
C ALA A 651 -6.10 25.85 -21.33
N GLY A 652 -5.77 27.14 -21.35
CA GLY A 652 -6.17 28.04 -22.44
C GLY A 652 -5.60 29.47 -22.45
N LEU A 653 -4.79 29.88 -21.47
CA LEU A 653 -4.22 31.23 -21.42
C LEU A 653 -2.97 31.34 -22.33
N SER A 654 -3.13 31.92 -23.52
CA SER A 654 -1.99 32.58 -24.22
C SER A 654 -1.67 33.90 -23.51
N LEU A 655 -0.42 34.35 -23.60
CA LEU A 655 0.11 35.42 -22.75
C LEU A 655 0.89 36.47 -23.55
N ASP A 656 0.23 37.00 -24.58
CA ASP A 656 0.73 38.10 -25.42
C ASP A 656 0.11 39.46 -25.04
N ASP A 657 -1.05 39.46 -24.35
CA ASP A 657 -1.80 40.66 -23.96
C ASP A 657 -1.47 41.20 -22.53
N ALA A 658 -0.24 41.03 -22.04
CA ALA A 658 0.17 41.58 -20.74
C ALA A 658 1.65 41.98 -20.63
N LYS A 659 1.90 43.06 -19.89
CA LYS A 659 3.22 43.65 -19.62
C LYS A 659 3.60 43.51 -18.13
N ILE A 660 4.82 43.04 -17.88
CA ILE A 660 5.40 42.87 -16.54
C ILE A 660 6.51 43.91 -16.32
N THR A 661 6.56 44.52 -15.13
CA THR A 661 7.56 45.51 -14.71
C THR A 661 8.07 45.18 -13.30
N ILE A 662 9.37 45.36 -13.03
CA ILE A 662 9.97 45.10 -11.71
C ILE A 662 10.53 46.41 -11.17
N ASP A 663 10.04 46.86 -10.01
CA ASP A 663 10.55 48.02 -9.29
C ASP A 663 11.47 47.58 -8.15
N VAL A 664 12.78 47.59 -8.44
CA VAL A 664 13.85 47.24 -7.49
C VAL A 664 14.04 48.30 -6.40
N LYS A 665 13.50 49.51 -6.56
CA LYS A 665 13.63 50.61 -5.59
C LYS A 665 12.57 50.50 -4.48
N ASN A 666 11.36 50.08 -4.83
CA ASN A 666 10.26 49.85 -3.90
C ASN A 666 10.08 48.37 -3.48
N ASN A 667 10.80 47.44 -4.12
CA ASN A 667 10.72 45.98 -3.93
C ASN A 667 9.40 45.36 -4.42
N GLU A 668 8.97 45.76 -5.62
CA GLU A 668 7.66 45.43 -6.18
C GLU A 668 7.75 44.76 -7.56
N ILE A 669 6.81 43.87 -7.87
CA ILE A 669 6.59 43.32 -9.21
C ILE A 669 5.17 43.68 -9.63
N ILE A 670 5.03 44.35 -10.78
CA ILE A 670 3.77 44.91 -11.28
C ILE A 670 3.42 44.24 -12.61
N ILE A 671 2.21 43.73 -12.73
CA ILE A 671 1.66 43.15 -13.97
C ILE A 671 0.45 43.98 -14.41
N THR A 672 0.41 44.36 -15.69
CA THR A 672 -0.64 45.20 -16.28
C THR A 672 -1.07 44.60 -17.63
N PRO A 673 -2.37 44.40 -17.89
CA PRO A 673 -2.86 43.98 -19.21
C PRO A 673 -2.53 45.01 -20.31
N THR A 674 -2.44 44.54 -21.55
CA THR A 674 -2.19 45.38 -22.73
C THR A 674 -3.09 44.99 -23.90
N GLY A 675 -4.39 45.24 -23.75
CA GLY A 675 -5.39 45.10 -24.82
C GLY A 675 -6.44 46.21 -24.75
N SER A 676 -6.73 46.84 -25.88
CA SER A 676 -7.81 47.84 -26.00
C SER A 676 -8.27 48.00 -27.44
N LYS A 677 -9.53 47.66 -27.74
CA LYS A 677 -10.43 48.37 -28.67
C LYS A 677 -11.83 47.76 -28.65
N ASP A 678 -12.77 48.49 -29.25
CA ASP A 678 -14.21 48.38 -29.03
C ASP A 678 -14.84 47.07 -29.53
N VAL A 679 -15.68 46.47 -28.67
CA VAL A 679 -16.48 45.26 -28.96
C VAL A 679 -17.80 45.61 -29.69
N ALA A 680 -18.05 46.90 -29.94
CA ALA A 680 -19.36 47.41 -30.38
C ALA A 680 -19.74 47.06 -31.84
N GLU A 681 -18.77 46.88 -32.76
CA GLU A 681 -19.07 46.74 -34.19
C GLU A 681 -19.31 45.28 -34.65
N GLU A 682 -18.62 44.29 -34.06
CA GLU A 682 -18.77 42.87 -34.46
C GLU A 682 -20.14 42.27 -34.08
N LEU A 683 -20.83 42.84 -33.09
CA LEU A 683 -22.15 42.41 -32.61
C LEU A 683 -23.29 42.54 -33.65
N SER A 684 -23.02 43.18 -34.80
CA SER A 684 -23.99 43.39 -35.87
C SER A 684 -24.12 42.23 -36.88
N ALA A 685 -23.15 41.29 -36.93
CA ALA A 685 -23.02 40.33 -38.03
C ALA A 685 -23.52 38.89 -37.76
N ALA A 686 -23.65 38.47 -36.51
CA ALA A 686 -23.79 37.04 -36.14
C ALA A 686 -25.25 36.57 -35.88
N LYS A 687 -26.12 36.60 -36.90
CA LYS A 687 -27.51 36.12 -36.81
C LYS A 687 -27.76 34.65 -37.18
N SER A 688 -26.89 33.72 -36.75
CA SER A 688 -27.21 32.27 -36.72
C SER A 688 -26.13 31.41 -36.05
N ASN A 689 -26.27 31.14 -34.74
CA ASN A 689 -25.95 29.87 -34.05
C ASN A 689 -25.99 30.10 -32.53
N TYR A 690 -26.86 29.38 -31.80
CA TYR A 690 -27.09 29.62 -30.37
C TYR A 690 -26.21 28.76 -29.44
N SER A 691 -25.08 28.26 -29.93
CA SER A 691 -24.21 27.29 -29.24
C SER A 691 -22.73 27.72 -29.11
N GLU A 692 -22.37 28.92 -29.55
CA GLU A 692 -20.99 29.46 -29.42
C GLU A 692 -20.95 30.73 -28.54
N ILE A 693 -22.07 31.10 -27.91
CA ILE A 693 -22.25 32.38 -27.20
C ILE A 693 -21.95 32.25 -25.69
N GLU A 694 -22.06 31.06 -25.09
CA GLU A 694 -21.79 30.87 -23.65
C GLU A 694 -20.29 30.92 -23.26
N GLU A 695 -19.35 30.84 -24.21
CA GLU A 695 -17.92 30.73 -23.89
C GLU A 695 -17.14 32.07 -23.89
N LYS A 696 -17.79 33.19 -24.25
CA LYS A 696 -17.18 34.54 -24.28
C LYS A 696 -17.74 35.49 -23.20
N LEU A 697 -17.54 35.13 -21.93
CA LEU A 697 -17.67 36.03 -20.77
C LEU A 697 -16.32 36.22 -20.07
N ASN A 698 -16.20 37.31 -19.31
CA ASN A 698 -14.98 38.12 -19.29
C ASN A 698 -13.88 37.58 -18.35
N ILE A 699 -12.62 37.86 -18.70
CA ILE A 699 -11.47 37.64 -17.81
C ILE A 699 -11.61 38.51 -16.54
N GLY A 700 -12.21 39.70 -16.66
CA GLY A 700 -12.55 40.55 -15.50
C GLY A 700 -13.48 39.85 -14.49
N ASP A 701 -14.46 39.08 -14.97
CA ASP A 701 -15.40 38.35 -14.12
C ASP A 701 -14.69 37.21 -13.37
N LYS A 702 -13.81 36.48 -14.07
CA LYS A 702 -13.00 35.39 -13.51
C LYS A 702 -11.97 35.89 -12.49
N ILE A 703 -11.44 37.10 -12.65
CA ILE A 703 -10.56 37.75 -11.66
C ILE A 703 -11.36 38.27 -10.46
N THR A 704 -12.53 38.89 -10.69
CA THR A 704 -13.43 39.36 -9.61
C THR A 704 -13.90 38.19 -8.74
N GLN A 705 -14.31 37.08 -9.34
CA GLN A 705 -14.73 35.89 -8.61
C GLN A 705 -13.58 35.21 -7.85
N ALA A 706 -12.34 35.32 -8.33
CA ALA A 706 -11.15 34.93 -7.56
C ALA A 706 -10.84 35.88 -6.39
N PHE A 707 -11.32 37.12 -6.43
CA PHE A 707 -11.19 38.13 -5.38
C PHE A 707 -12.23 37.92 -4.27
N GLU A 708 -13.49 37.65 -4.61
CA GLU A 708 -14.55 37.27 -3.66
C GLU A 708 -14.12 36.05 -2.81
N ASN A 709 -13.69 34.97 -3.48
CA ASN A 709 -13.18 33.75 -2.83
C ASN A 709 -11.88 33.98 -2.02
N PHE A 710 -11.20 35.12 -2.18
CA PHE A 710 -10.04 35.51 -1.38
C PHE A 710 -10.45 36.34 -0.13
N GLN A 711 -11.52 37.14 -0.22
CA GLN A 711 -12.07 37.87 0.92
C GLN A 711 -12.80 36.93 1.89
N ASP A 712 -13.59 35.98 1.40
CA ASP A 712 -14.23 34.95 2.23
C ASP A 712 -13.19 34.13 3.02
N GLY A 713 -12.06 33.81 2.38
CA GLY A 713 -10.92 33.14 3.02
C GLY A 713 -10.18 33.95 4.09
N LEU A 714 -10.49 35.25 4.23
CA LEU A 714 -9.98 36.13 5.28
C LEU A 714 -11.03 36.47 6.36
N GLN A 715 -12.30 36.12 6.18
CA GLN A 715 -13.38 36.40 7.13
C GLN A 715 -13.42 35.43 8.34
N MET A 716 -12.24 34.99 8.79
CA MET A 716 -12.03 34.19 10.01
C MET A 716 -11.07 34.86 11.01
N LEU A 717 -10.86 36.18 10.90
CA LEU A 717 -10.22 36.99 11.95
C LEU A 717 -10.79 38.42 12.02
N SER A 718 -11.67 38.64 13.01
CA SER A 718 -12.17 39.93 13.53
C SER A 718 -13.08 40.81 12.65
N GLU A 719 -13.95 41.56 13.34
CA GLU A 719 -15.00 42.44 12.79
C GLU A 719 -14.51 43.90 12.71
N TYR A 720 -14.91 44.68 11.69
CA TYR A 720 -15.73 45.91 11.85
C TYR A 720 -15.98 46.68 10.52
N LYS A 721 -17.25 47.07 10.31
CA LYS A 721 -17.80 48.21 9.52
C LYS A 721 -17.51 48.36 8.01
N ASN A 722 -18.63 48.48 7.27
CA ASN A 722 -19.06 49.58 6.37
C ASN A 722 -18.02 50.23 5.42
N THR A 723 -18.28 50.46 4.12
CA THR A 723 -19.53 50.43 3.33
C THR A 723 -19.19 50.20 1.85
N VAL A 724 -20.11 49.69 1.03
CA VAL A 724 -19.93 49.57 -0.43
C VAL A 724 -20.98 50.41 -1.16
N GLU A 725 -20.54 51.37 -1.96
CA GLU A 725 -21.35 51.99 -3.02
C GLU A 725 -20.56 51.99 -4.34
N LYS A 726 -21.19 51.44 -5.38
CA LYS A 726 -20.94 51.63 -6.82
C LYS A 726 -19.57 51.20 -7.38
N ALA A 727 -19.61 50.66 -8.60
CA ALA A 727 -18.46 50.21 -9.35
C ALA A 727 -18.16 51.18 -10.49
N GLU A 728 -16.88 51.53 -10.68
CA GLU A 728 -16.34 52.14 -11.91
C GLU A 728 -14.81 52.15 -11.85
N ASP A 729 -14.15 51.06 -12.29
CA ASP A 729 -12.91 51.13 -13.10
C ASP A 729 -12.47 49.73 -13.58
N CYS A 730 -12.21 49.55 -14.87
CA CYS A 730 -11.92 48.23 -15.46
C CYS A 730 -10.46 48.11 -15.94
N ASN A 731 -9.50 48.16 -15.00
CA ASN A 731 -8.07 47.89 -15.29
C ASN A 731 -7.24 47.56 -14.02
N THR A 732 -7.54 46.43 -13.37
CA THR A 732 -6.86 45.99 -12.14
C THR A 732 -5.39 45.60 -12.38
N LYS A 733 -4.45 46.36 -11.80
CA LYS A 733 -3.01 46.05 -11.82
C LYS A 733 -2.63 45.14 -10.66
N LEU A 734 -2.02 44.00 -10.95
CA LEU A 734 -1.48 43.12 -9.90
C LEU A 734 -0.13 43.65 -9.42
N THR A 735 0.03 43.88 -8.12
CA THR A 735 1.26 44.38 -7.50
C THR A 735 1.69 43.48 -6.35
N ILE A 736 2.86 42.86 -6.47
CA ILE A 736 3.44 41.95 -5.47
C ILE A 736 4.56 42.69 -4.74
N ARG A 737 4.47 42.78 -3.41
CA ARG A 737 5.46 43.47 -2.54
C ARG A 737 6.11 42.48 -1.58
N GLY A 738 7.39 42.69 -1.24
CA GLY A 738 8.08 41.87 -0.24
C GLY A 738 9.43 42.42 0.21
N PRO A 739 10.10 41.80 1.20
CA PRO A 739 11.40 42.26 1.68
C PRO A 739 12.45 42.27 0.56
N GLY A 740 13.22 43.35 0.43
CA GLY A 740 14.18 43.51 -0.68
C GLY A 740 15.28 42.45 -0.75
N SER A 741 15.63 41.83 0.39
CA SER A 741 16.52 40.67 0.45
C SER A 741 15.89 39.41 -0.18
N TYR A 742 14.57 39.25 -0.11
CA TYR A 742 13.83 38.15 -0.71
C TYR A 742 13.68 38.35 -2.23
N ILE A 743 13.30 39.56 -2.67
CA ILE A 743 13.25 39.93 -4.09
C ILE A 743 14.63 39.76 -4.75
N LYS A 744 15.71 40.24 -4.11
CA LYS A 744 17.08 40.04 -4.62
C LYS A 744 17.51 38.58 -4.67
N ARG A 745 17.20 37.76 -3.64
CA ARG A 745 17.49 36.32 -3.67
C ARG A 745 16.74 35.57 -4.76
N LEU A 746 15.48 35.93 -5.03
CA LEU A 746 14.72 35.42 -6.17
C LEU A 746 15.41 35.73 -7.51
N ILE A 747 15.83 36.97 -7.72
CA ILE A 747 16.56 37.37 -8.94
C ILE A 747 17.90 36.61 -9.05
N GLN A 748 18.62 36.45 -7.93
CA GLN A 748 19.96 35.83 -7.90
C GLN A 748 19.92 34.30 -8.09
N GLN A 749 18.96 33.59 -7.48
CA GLN A 749 18.82 32.13 -7.66
C GLN A 749 18.38 31.70 -9.07
N PHE A 750 17.91 32.63 -9.90
CA PHE A 750 17.53 32.35 -11.29
C PHE A 750 18.44 33.05 -12.33
N SER A 751 19.57 33.64 -11.91
CA SER A 751 20.59 34.16 -12.85
C SER A 751 21.72 33.16 -13.13
N GLU A 752 22.07 32.29 -12.18
CA GLU A 752 23.09 31.25 -12.34
C GLU A 752 22.46 29.87 -12.56
N GLY A 753 22.97 29.12 -13.55
CA GLY A 753 22.55 27.74 -13.85
C GLY A 753 23.76 26.91 -14.30
N PRO A 754 23.79 25.60 -14.01
CA PRO A 754 24.94 24.75 -14.30
C PRO A 754 25.08 24.44 -15.80
N PHE A 755 26.32 24.33 -16.27
CA PHE A 755 26.68 23.85 -17.60
C PHE A 755 26.87 22.34 -17.61
N GLU A 756 26.39 21.68 -18.66
CA GLU A 756 27.14 20.60 -19.31
C GLU A 756 27.83 21.22 -20.54
N GLY A 757 29.03 20.73 -20.90
CA GLY A 757 30.02 21.55 -21.62
C GLY A 757 30.29 21.19 -23.08
N GLU A 758 30.67 22.21 -23.85
CA GLU A 758 31.54 22.12 -25.03
C GLU A 758 32.39 23.43 -25.13
N ASP A 759 33.51 23.38 -25.85
CA ASP A 759 34.62 24.35 -25.74
C ASP A 759 34.44 25.68 -26.53
N PRO A 760 35.22 26.74 -26.24
CA PRO A 760 34.78 28.12 -26.40
C PRO A 760 34.97 28.77 -27.77
N LYS A 761 34.13 29.79 -28.05
CA LYS A 761 34.31 30.82 -29.08
C LYS A 761 34.02 32.22 -28.49
N PRO A 762 34.59 33.31 -29.08
CA PRO A 762 35.05 34.46 -28.30
C PRO A 762 33.97 35.49 -27.91
N GLU A 763 34.34 36.35 -26.97
CA GLU A 763 33.49 37.37 -26.35
C GLU A 763 33.21 38.56 -27.27
N SER A 764 31.98 38.66 -27.78
CA SER A 764 31.37 39.94 -28.16
C SER A 764 29.84 39.87 -28.00
N GLU A 765 29.26 40.89 -27.38
CA GLU A 765 27.81 41.18 -27.35
C GLU A 765 26.86 40.13 -26.72
N ARG A 766 26.97 39.93 -25.39
CA ARG A 766 25.86 39.35 -24.59
C ARG A 766 24.77 40.39 -24.30
N ALA A 767 23.93 40.67 -25.29
CA ALA A 767 22.61 41.26 -25.03
C ALA A 767 21.64 40.15 -24.56
N MET A 768 21.15 40.23 -23.32
CA MET A 768 20.13 39.28 -22.84
C MET A 768 18.80 39.51 -23.57
N SER A 769 18.34 38.52 -24.35
CA SER A 769 17.03 38.62 -25.01
C SER A 769 15.89 38.55 -23.99
N THR A 770 14.85 39.36 -24.20
CA THR A 770 13.67 39.48 -23.35
C THR A 770 12.94 38.15 -23.14
N GLN A 771 13.06 37.21 -24.08
CA GLN A 771 12.54 35.85 -23.98
C GLN A 771 13.01 35.16 -22.70
N THR A 772 14.32 35.19 -22.43
CA THR A 772 14.94 34.53 -21.26
C THR A 772 14.52 35.12 -19.90
N ILE A 773 13.85 36.27 -19.89
CA ILE A 773 13.25 36.88 -18.70
C ILE A 773 11.76 36.47 -18.58
N LYS A 774 11.02 36.39 -19.70
CA LYS A 774 9.62 35.89 -19.75
C LYS A 774 9.54 34.46 -19.21
N ASP A 775 10.44 33.58 -19.68
CA ASP A 775 10.48 32.16 -19.28
C ASP A 775 10.80 31.98 -17.78
N LYS A 776 11.68 32.83 -17.23
CA LYS A 776 12.06 32.79 -15.80
C LYS A 776 10.94 33.28 -14.88
N ALA A 777 10.17 34.29 -15.29
CA ALA A 777 9.00 34.76 -14.55
C ALA A 777 7.90 33.69 -14.47
N ASP A 778 7.62 33.01 -15.59
CA ASP A 778 6.63 31.93 -15.65
C ASP A 778 6.99 30.73 -14.75
N ALA A 779 8.27 30.35 -14.71
CA ALA A 779 8.79 29.31 -13.81
C ALA A 779 8.63 29.67 -12.31
N ILE A 780 8.71 30.96 -11.95
CA ILE A 780 8.49 31.44 -10.58
C ILE A 780 7.00 31.35 -10.23
N CYS A 781 6.10 31.86 -11.08
CA CYS A 781 4.65 31.81 -10.84
C CYS A 781 4.14 30.38 -10.65
N LYS A 782 4.55 29.45 -11.52
CA LYS A 782 4.18 28.02 -11.43
C LYS A 782 4.66 27.37 -10.13
N LYS A 783 5.85 27.73 -9.62
CA LYS A 783 6.36 27.22 -8.33
C LYS A 783 5.72 27.85 -7.10
N CYS A 784 5.36 29.13 -7.13
CA CYS A 784 4.62 29.76 -6.03
C CYS A 784 3.24 29.12 -5.81
N LEU A 785 2.52 28.82 -6.90
CA LEU A 785 1.24 28.10 -6.85
C LEU A 785 1.43 26.66 -6.29
N HIS A 786 2.46 25.94 -6.74
CA HIS A 786 2.80 24.61 -6.21
C HIS A 786 3.13 24.60 -4.71
N TYR A 787 3.74 25.68 -4.18
CA TYR A 787 4.01 25.80 -2.74
C TYR A 787 2.75 26.06 -1.91
N LYS A 788 1.75 26.81 -2.41
CA LYS A 788 0.45 26.95 -1.71
C LYS A 788 -0.22 25.58 -1.54
N GLY A 789 -0.17 24.71 -2.55
CA GLY A 789 -0.63 23.31 -2.50
C GLY A 789 0.15 22.38 -1.56
N LYS A 790 1.27 22.84 -0.97
CA LYS A 790 2.04 22.11 0.05
C LYS A 790 1.94 22.69 1.46
N ILE A 791 1.42 23.90 1.61
CA ILE A 791 1.11 24.53 2.90
C ILE A 791 -0.32 24.19 3.36
N SER A 792 -1.15 23.68 2.45
CA SER A 792 -2.45 23.06 2.75
C SER A 792 -2.33 21.56 3.08
N LYS A 793 -1.34 21.18 3.90
CA LYS A 793 -1.11 19.81 4.41
C LYS A 793 -0.45 19.82 5.79
#